data_AF-A0A3P1ZB85-F1
#
_entry.id   AF-A0A3P1ZB85-F1
#
_cell.length_a   1.000
_cell.length_b   1.000
_cell.length_c   1.000
_cell.angle_alpha   90.00
_cell.angle_beta   90.00
_cell.angle_gamma   90.00
#
_symmetry.space_group_name_H-M   'P 1'
#
loop_
_entity.id
_entity.type
_entity.pdbx_description
1 polymer ?
#
loop_
_entity_poly.entity_id
_entity_poly.type
_entity_poly.pdbx_seq_one_letter_code
_entity_poly.pdbx_strand_id
1 'polypeptide(L)'
;MKKSIFSLIFALVGFGSLTTSCEDMLTPEMDRFAVDFSGKDTVNFYLGIMRNLQGVVEQNVLLGELRGDLVSPTEFVADSVADIMNFSNLEDGENELLNRSAYYKVINQCNFYLAKADSMALKNNNYYMRREIAQVQLVRAWTYMQLVQNYGKVPFLIQPVASSGTGWETTPPDGWVTPDNLLQMLEEKGGLKQAFAYSETLGYPNYGKFNNGLVGFQHRFMTFNAHLIYGDLYLLRGQSIEDYRKAAEHYHTYLEKYLGSFVTDKASVHHVEKGKDEHYFGTAYDWVVGNFANVQYESISQEICTAIPSAANSFFGKILTRIPQIYGFDAKSSNSSSTSIVKDDDNKDKEKTTTTGLISLEANYRNRQLEPSPAYTALNMAQPFVFNEVDRVSKEIVDVKYPALGDLRYNASAPLVTTEKGRLRFIQKFNGAKQLTSSFALSVGDFNFRYAIPLYRVRQIYLRYAEALNRAGFPRHAFAILRDGLHPQNLPSIQPEVVKDTIFTDDTKTDIASVTTTLYSRYDSIANGANTIDFRELVASSDVPWLDFEKFQTKRNVGIRVAGCTGASLGNLGYGDRDSLWTYEKVVSQRMVDEAARQGQTLEMPDLKPYPLTKEHAKYNKVSETEVKTEEGDTYKHITQVAVYYVKPLTHAEVAAVETIIADELALEMAFEGTRYYDLMRIARHRNAAGLDGNEWMAWLLSRRGENLKPYEQPARKGGAIYDRILRGDWYLPAPKNN
;
A
#
# COMPACT_ATOMS: atom_id res chain seq x y z
N MET A 1 34.76 69.52 -6.40
CA MET A 1 34.18 69.54 -5.04
C MET A 1 34.37 68.16 -4.41
N LYS A 2 35.36 68.04 -3.51
CA LYS A 2 35.28 67.55 -2.11
C LYS A 2 34.79 66.09 -1.97
N LYS A 3 35.73 65.12 -1.82
CA LYS A 3 36.22 64.47 -0.55
C LYS A 3 35.23 63.37 -0.08
N SER A 4 35.54 62.17 0.44
CA SER A 4 36.74 61.44 0.89
C SER A 4 36.22 60.11 1.49
N ILE A 5 36.75 58.92 1.11
CA ILE A 5 37.55 57.94 1.90
C ILE A 5 37.08 57.61 3.35
N PHE A 6 36.83 56.31 3.62
CA PHE A 6 37.34 55.40 4.71
C PHE A 6 36.37 54.19 4.85
N SER A 7 36.72 52.93 4.50
CA SER A 7 37.53 51.89 5.19
C SER A 7 36.90 51.21 6.44
N LEU A 8 36.71 49.89 6.31
CA LEU A 8 36.98 48.79 7.26
C LEU A 8 36.28 48.67 8.65
N ILE A 9 35.52 47.57 8.80
CA ILE A 9 35.65 46.43 9.75
C ILE A 9 35.90 46.71 11.27
N PHE A 10 34.92 46.35 12.14
CA PHE A 10 34.89 45.22 13.12
C PHE A 10 33.92 45.50 14.32
N ALA A 11 33.09 44.50 14.67
CA ALA A 11 32.65 44.10 16.05
C ALA A 11 31.78 45.10 16.88
N LEU A 12 30.75 44.74 17.66
CA LEU A 12 30.06 43.49 18.05
C LEU A 12 28.87 43.91 18.99
N VAL A 13 27.82 43.09 19.03
CA VAL A 13 26.75 42.98 20.07
C VAL A 13 25.55 43.96 20.04
N GLY A 14 24.36 43.39 19.79
CA GLY A 14 23.17 43.69 20.60
C GLY A 14 21.82 43.72 19.87
N PHE A 15 21.04 42.63 20.00
CA PHE A 15 19.59 42.47 19.69
C PHE A 15 19.17 42.61 18.22
N GLY A 16 18.53 41.66 17.53
CA GLY A 16 17.71 40.54 17.96
C GLY A 16 16.34 40.59 17.27
N SER A 17 16.26 40.24 15.98
CA SER A 17 15.02 39.84 15.29
C SER A 17 15.34 39.19 13.95
N LEU A 18 15.39 37.85 13.94
CA LEU A 18 15.37 36.99 12.75
C LEU A 18 13.89 36.66 12.46
N THR A 19 13.26 37.31 11.49
CA THR A 19 11.93 36.94 10.98
C THR A 19 11.75 37.42 9.53
N THR A 20 12.14 36.66 8.51
CA THR A 20 11.75 36.96 7.11
C THR A 20 11.70 35.72 6.22
N SER A 21 11.14 34.60 6.69
CA SER A 21 11.07 33.44 5.79
C SER A 21 9.96 32.40 6.05
N CYS A 22 9.10 32.63 7.05
CA CYS A 22 7.83 31.88 7.18
C CYS A 22 6.68 32.56 6.42
N GLU A 23 6.83 33.82 5.99
CA GLU A 23 5.74 34.63 5.44
C GLU A 23 5.31 34.23 4.02
N ASP A 24 6.14 33.45 3.30
CA ASP A 24 5.94 33.12 1.89
C ASP A 24 5.56 31.65 1.64
N MET A 25 5.46 30.83 2.71
CA MET A 25 5.08 29.41 2.61
C MET A 25 3.69 29.22 2.00
N LEU A 26 2.76 30.15 2.29
CA LEU A 26 1.36 30.06 1.88
C LEU A 26 1.06 30.75 0.53
N THR A 27 2.02 31.51 -0.02
CA THR A 27 1.84 32.34 -1.23
C THR A 27 2.89 32.09 -2.30
N PRO A 28 2.78 31.01 -3.08
CA PRO A 28 3.62 30.85 -4.27
C PRO A 28 3.21 31.85 -5.37
N GLU A 29 4.19 32.40 -6.10
CA GLU A 29 4.04 33.40 -7.19
C GLU A 29 2.74 33.26 -8.01
N MET A 30 1.88 34.27 -7.92
CA MET A 30 0.44 34.25 -8.25
C MET A 30 0.07 34.82 -9.64
N ASP A 31 0.98 34.77 -10.63
CA ASP A 31 0.88 35.61 -11.84
C ASP A 31 -0.23 35.27 -12.86
N ARG A 32 -1.08 34.25 -12.65
CA ARG A 32 -2.13 33.89 -13.64
C ARG A 32 -3.40 33.34 -13.00
N PHE A 33 -4.37 34.20 -12.70
CA PHE A 33 -5.75 33.78 -12.42
C PHE A 33 -6.71 34.29 -13.50
N ALA A 34 -7.56 33.40 -14.02
CA ALA A 34 -8.67 33.76 -14.89
C ALA A 34 -9.80 34.41 -14.07
N VAL A 35 -10.37 35.49 -14.62
CA VAL A 35 -11.39 36.33 -13.96
C VAL A 35 -12.81 35.81 -14.22
N ASP A 36 -13.02 34.98 -15.24
CA ASP A 36 -14.33 34.42 -15.60
C ASP A 36 -14.26 32.88 -15.70
N PHE A 37 -14.96 32.17 -14.81
CA PHE A 37 -14.96 30.70 -14.78
C PHE A 37 -16.05 30.14 -15.71
N SER A 38 -15.68 29.67 -16.91
CA SER A 38 -16.54 28.81 -17.72
C SER A 38 -16.28 27.32 -17.43
N GLY A 39 -17.17 26.43 -17.89
CA GLY A 39 -16.97 24.99 -17.75
C GLY A 39 -15.65 24.46 -18.38
N LYS A 40 -15.06 25.15 -19.36
CA LYS A 40 -13.71 24.80 -19.86
C LYS A 40 -12.60 25.29 -18.93
N ASP A 41 -12.79 26.45 -18.30
CA ASP A 41 -11.82 27.03 -17.37
C ASP A 41 -11.72 26.22 -16.07
N THR A 42 -12.83 25.60 -15.64
CA THR A 42 -12.84 24.68 -14.48
C THR A 42 -11.93 23.46 -14.69
N VAL A 43 -12.02 22.79 -15.83
CA VAL A 43 -11.19 21.62 -16.16
C VAL A 43 -9.72 22.02 -16.27
N ASN A 44 -9.42 23.15 -16.94
CA ASN A 44 -8.05 23.66 -17.04
C ASN A 44 -7.46 23.99 -15.66
N PHE A 45 -8.26 24.57 -14.76
CA PHE A 45 -7.83 24.83 -13.37
C PHE A 45 -7.54 23.53 -12.64
N TYR A 46 -8.46 22.55 -12.69
CA TYR A 46 -8.24 21.22 -12.09
C TYR A 46 -6.94 20.56 -12.59
N LEU A 47 -6.66 20.64 -13.90
CA LEU A 47 -5.40 20.15 -14.47
C LEU A 47 -4.19 20.98 -14.00
N GLY A 48 -4.37 22.27 -13.72
CA GLY A 48 -3.37 23.10 -13.03
C GLY A 48 -3.06 22.62 -11.61
N ILE A 49 -4.06 22.16 -10.86
CA ILE A 49 -3.87 21.52 -9.54
C ILE A 49 -3.05 20.24 -9.71
N MET A 50 -3.39 19.39 -10.70
CA MET A 50 -2.63 18.17 -11.00
C MET A 50 -1.16 18.47 -11.36
N ARG A 51 -0.90 19.56 -12.08
CA ARG A 51 0.46 20.01 -12.39
C ARG A 51 1.24 20.43 -11.13
N ASN A 52 0.60 21.04 -10.14
CA ASN A 52 1.27 21.34 -8.87
C ASN A 52 1.54 20.07 -8.08
N LEU A 53 0.63 19.09 -8.14
CA LEU A 53 0.79 17.79 -7.50
C LEU A 53 1.98 17.00 -8.06
N GLN A 54 2.28 17.14 -9.36
CA GLN A 54 3.54 16.66 -9.95
C GLN A 54 4.80 17.20 -9.24
N GLY A 55 4.73 18.36 -8.59
CA GLY A 55 5.82 18.93 -7.79
C GLY A 55 6.03 18.28 -6.43
N VAL A 56 5.01 17.61 -5.90
CA VAL A 56 5.00 17.03 -4.55
C VAL A 56 5.20 15.52 -4.58
N VAL A 57 4.77 14.85 -5.65
CA VAL A 57 4.72 13.39 -5.68
C VAL A 57 6.11 12.73 -5.58
N GLU A 58 7.13 13.27 -6.27
CA GLU A 58 8.50 12.74 -6.19
C GLU A 58 9.11 12.94 -4.80
N GLN A 59 8.87 14.12 -4.21
CA GLN A 59 9.26 14.43 -2.84
C GLN A 59 8.64 13.43 -1.86
N ASN A 60 7.34 13.18 -1.97
CA ASN A 60 6.64 12.29 -1.06
C ASN A 60 7.14 10.85 -1.14
N VAL A 61 7.42 10.36 -2.36
CA VAL A 61 8.01 9.03 -2.59
C VAL A 61 9.38 8.93 -1.95
N LEU A 62 10.27 9.89 -2.23
CA LEU A 62 11.63 9.87 -1.71
C LEU A 62 11.66 9.99 -0.17
N LEU A 63 10.84 10.87 0.42
CA LEU A 63 10.72 10.97 1.87
C LEU A 63 10.17 9.69 2.52
N GLY A 64 9.39 8.90 1.80
CA GLY A 64 8.85 7.62 2.24
C GLY A 64 9.89 6.49 2.25
N GLU A 65 10.91 6.56 1.38
CA GLU A 65 11.98 5.54 1.30
C GLU A 65 13.24 5.95 2.05
N LEU A 66 13.68 7.21 1.94
CA LEU A 66 14.93 7.69 2.54
C LEU A 66 14.96 7.54 4.06
N ARG A 67 13.81 7.74 4.72
CA ARG A 67 13.66 7.59 6.17
C ARG A 67 13.38 6.14 6.58
N GLY A 68 13.11 5.25 5.62
CA GLY A 68 12.82 3.84 5.83
C GLY A 68 14.08 2.98 6.04
N ASP A 69 13.87 1.67 6.06
CA ASP A 69 14.88 0.62 6.28
C ASP A 69 15.31 -0.11 4.99
N LEU A 70 14.72 0.21 3.83
CA LEU A 70 14.94 -0.56 2.59
C LEU A 70 16.07 -0.05 1.72
N VAL A 71 16.55 1.17 1.95
CA VAL A 71 17.65 1.80 1.20
C VAL A 71 18.88 2.03 2.08
N SER A 72 20.04 2.09 1.47
CA SER A 72 21.30 2.49 2.09
C SER A 72 22.06 3.45 1.17
N PRO A 73 22.82 4.41 1.74
CA PRO A 73 23.57 5.37 0.94
C PRO A 73 24.76 4.67 0.28
N THR A 74 25.11 5.11 -0.92
CA THR A 74 26.38 4.74 -1.55
C THR A 74 27.46 5.80 -1.25
N GLU A 75 28.68 5.60 -1.75
CA GLU A 75 29.74 6.62 -1.71
C GLU A 75 29.43 7.89 -2.54
N PHE A 76 28.37 7.87 -3.37
CA PHE A 76 27.96 8.97 -4.24
C PHE A 76 26.74 9.73 -3.72
N VAL A 77 26.25 9.41 -2.52
CA VAL A 77 25.09 10.08 -1.92
C VAL A 77 25.38 11.58 -1.73
N ALA A 78 24.42 12.44 -2.06
CA ALA A 78 24.51 13.85 -1.73
C ALA A 78 24.28 14.09 -0.24
N ASP A 79 24.94 15.09 0.36
CA ASP A 79 24.80 15.42 1.78
C ASP A 79 23.33 15.65 2.17
N SER A 80 22.57 16.36 1.33
CA SER A 80 21.13 16.62 1.56
C SER A 80 20.27 15.36 1.59
N VAL A 81 20.66 14.31 0.89
CA VAL A 81 19.99 13.00 0.92
C VAL A 81 20.46 12.20 2.14
N ALA A 82 21.77 12.18 2.40
CA ALA A 82 22.35 11.49 3.55
C ALA A 82 21.80 12.04 4.88
N ASP A 83 21.59 13.35 4.96
CA ASP A 83 21.01 14.03 6.11
C ASP A 83 19.60 13.53 6.44
N ILE A 84 18.74 13.43 5.42
CA ILE A 84 17.39 12.88 5.59
C ILE A 84 17.46 11.43 6.10
N MET A 85 18.32 10.60 5.51
CA MET A 85 18.46 9.18 5.89
C MET A 85 18.97 9.00 7.33
N ASN A 86 19.84 9.90 7.79
CA ASN A 86 20.43 9.86 9.12
C ASN A 86 19.65 10.69 10.15
N PHE A 87 18.50 11.25 9.74
CA PHE A 87 17.68 12.14 10.55
C PHE A 87 18.47 13.33 11.10
N SER A 88 19.48 13.80 10.35
CA SER A 88 20.27 15.01 10.63
C SER A 88 19.80 16.17 9.76
N ASN A 89 19.97 17.40 10.26
CA ASN A 89 19.70 18.63 9.51
C ASN A 89 18.33 18.70 8.80
N LEU A 90 17.28 18.14 9.43
CA LEU A 90 15.94 18.03 8.84
C LEU A 90 15.18 19.37 8.72
N GLU A 91 15.80 20.47 9.15
CA GLU A 91 15.28 21.83 9.03
C GLU A 91 15.90 22.57 7.82
N ASP A 92 16.64 21.89 6.94
CA ASP A 92 17.28 22.54 5.80
C ASP A 92 16.26 23.04 4.77
N GLY A 93 16.11 24.36 4.71
CA GLY A 93 15.24 25.05 3.75
C GLY A 93 15.69 24.93 2.30
N GLU A 94 16.98 24.76 2.05
CA GLU A 94 17.49 24.66 0.67
C GLU A 94 17.25 23.26 0.09
N ASN A 95 16.97 22.27 0.95
CA ASN A 95 16.66 20.93 0.53
C ASN A 95 15.24 20.85 -0.04
N GLU A 96 15.15 20.74 -1.37
CA GLU A 96 13.86 20.63 -2.06
C GLU A 96 13.01 19.42 -1.61
N LEU A 97 13.61 18.37 -1.03
CA LEU A 97 12.87 17.24 -0.48
C LEU A 97 12.21 17.57 0.86
N LEU A 98 12.68 18.59 1.57
CA LEU A 98 12.10 19.08 2.82
C LEU A 98 11.17 20.27 2.58
N ASN A 99 10.92 20.65 1.31
CA ASN A 99 10.07 21.80 1.00
C ASN A 99 8.60 21.54 1.39
N ARG A 100 8.16 22.17 2.48
CA ARG A 100 6.79 22.08 2.97
C ARG A 100 5.80 22.95 2.18
N SER A 101 6.25 24.09 1.66
CA SER A 101 5.40 25.03 0.90
C SER A 101 4.83 24.41 -0.38
N ALA A 102 5.51 23.43 -0.95
CA ALA A 102 5.04 22.67 -2.11
C ALA A 102 3.66 22.00 -1.88
N TYR A 103 3.39 21.49 -0.67
CA TYR A 103 2.10 20.91 -0.31
C TYR A 103 1.02 21.98 -0.16
N TYR A 104 1.36 23.10 0.51
CA TYR A 104 0.43 24.22 0.67
C TYR A 104 0.10 24.91 -0.65
N LYS A 105 1.00 24.88 -1.64
CA LYS A 105 0.70 25.32 -3.01
C LYS A 105 -0.44 24.52 -3.63
N VAL A 106 -0.45 23.19 -3.48
CA VAL A 106 -1.55 22.35 -3.96
C VAL A 106 -2.85 22.66 -3.20
N ILE A 107 -2.77 22.73 -1.86
CA ILE A 107 -3.92 23.03 -0.99
C ILE A 107 -4.54 24.39 -1.34
N ASN A 108 -3.72 25.44 -1.47
CA ASN A 108 -4.20 26.78 -1.74
C ASN A 108 -4.87 26.85 -3.13
N GLN A 109 -4.34 26.14 -4.14
CA GLN A 109 -4.97 26.04 -5.45
C GLN A 109 -6.31 25.28 -5.40
N CYS A 110 -6.41 24.23 -4.59
CA CYS A 110 -7.71 23.61 -4.30
C CYS A 110 -8.67 24.62 -3.65
N ASN A 111 -8.21 25.42 -2.69
CA ASN A 111 -9.04 26.42 -2.00
C ASN A 111 -9.54 27.49 -2.97
N PHE A 112 -8.68 28.01 -3.85
CA PHE A 112 -9.07 28.96 -4.90
C PHE A 112 -10.11 28.39 -5.86
N TYR A 113 -9.93 27.14 -6.30
CA TYR A 113 -10.92 26.46 -7.12
C TYR A 113 -12.27 26.36 -6.41
N LEU A 114 -12.26 25.86 -5.17
CA LEU A 114 -13.48 25.60 -4.40
C LEU A 114 -14.21 26.89 -4.00
N ALA A 115 -13.50 28.01 -3.82
CA ALA A 115 -14.10 29.31 -3.55
C ALA A 115 -14.86 29.90 -4.76
N LYS A 116 -14.49 29.49 -5.98
CA LYS A 116 -15.11 29.96 -7.24
C LYS A 116 -16.07 28.95 -7.86
N ALA A 117 -15.95 27.67 -7.52
CA ALA A 117 -16.75 26.61 -8.12
C ALA A 117 -18.20 26.65 -7.61
N ASP A 118 -19.17 26.68 -8.52
CA ASP A 118 -20.59 26.67 -8.19
C ASP A 118 -21.19 25.24 -8.34
N SER A 119 -21.52 24.62 -7.21
CA SER A 119 -22.13 23.28 -7.17
C SER A 119 -23.57 23.22 -7.75
N MET A 120 -24.18 24.38 -7.97
CA MET A 120 -25.50 24.55 -8.55
C MET A 120 -25.47 24.92 -10.04
N ALA A 121 -24.27 25.09 -10.62
CA ALA A 121 -24.13 25.38 -12.04
C ALA A 121 -24.70 24.24 -12.90
N LEU A 122 -25.69 24.58 -13.72
CA LEU A 122 -26.40 23.64 -14.60
C LEU A 122 -25.97 23.81 -16.06
N LYS A 123 -25.75 22.69 -16.73
CA LYS A 123 -25.62 22.63 -18.19
C LYS A 123 -26.37 21.40 -18.68
N ASN A 124 -27.30 21.59 -19.62
CA ASN A 124 -28.17 20.53 -20.13
C ASN A 124 -28.87 19.73 -19.00
N ASN A 125 -29.39 20.44 -17.99
CA ASN A 125 -30.03 19.87 -16.80
C ASN A 125 -29.14 18.93 -15.95
N ASN A 126 -27.82 19.05 -16.08
CA ASN A 126 -26.84 18.31 -15.28
C ASN A 126 -25.96 19.29 -14.48
N TYR A 127 -25.77 18.99 -13.19
CA TYR A 127 -24.87 19.74 -12.31
C TYR A 127 -23.42 19.38 -12.63
N TYR A 128 -22.91 19.96 -13.70
CA TYR A 128 -21.71 19.50 -14.38
C TYR A 128 -20.42 19.71 -13.59
N MET A 129 -20.42 20.53 -12.53
CA MET A 129 -19.23 20.84 -11.72
C MET A 129 -19.07 19.95 -10.47
N ARG A 130 -20.10 19.21 -10.07
CA ARG A 130 -20.09 18.46 -8.79
C ARG A 130 -19.02 17.36 -8.75
N ARG A 131 -18.75 16.72 -9.89
CA ARG A 131 -17.70 15.69 -10.02
C ARG A 131 -16.31 16.29 -9.81
N GLU A 132 -16.06 17.46 -10.37
CA GLU A 132 -14.80 18.19 -10.27
C GLU A 132 -14.59 18.75 -8.87
N ILE A 133 -15.64 19.32 -8.26
CA ILE A 133 -15.62 19.76 -6.86
C ILE A 133 -15.21 18.60 -5.94
N ALA A 134 -15.82 17.42 -6.13
CA ALA A 134 -15.48 16.24 -5.35
C ALA A 134 -14.00 15.84 -5.55
N GLN A 135 -13.50 15.84 -6.78
CA GLN A 135 -12.09 15.54 -7.04
C GLN A 135 -11.14 16.54 -6.39
N VAL A 136 -11.43 17.84 -6.46
CA VAL A 136 -10.59 18.87 -5.83
C VAL A 136 -10.58 18.73 -4.31
N GLN A 137 -11.72 18.39 -3.70
CA GLN A 137 -11.81 18.09 -2.26
C GLN A 137 -11.00 16.84 -1.89
N LEU A 138 -11.06 15.77 -2.68
CA LEU A 138 -10.31 14.53 -2.45
C LEU A 138 -8.80 14.72 -2.64
N VAL A 139 -8.37 15.50 -3.62
CA VAL A 139 -6.96 15.89 -3.81
C VAL A 139 -6.44 16.68 -2.62
N ARG A 140 -7.24 17.65 -2.12
CA ARG A 140 -6.91 18.42 -0.91
C ARG A 140 -6.79 17.51 0.30
N ALA A 141 -7.73 16.57 0.48
CA ALA A 141 -7.70 15.58 1.56
C ALA A 141 -6.45 14.69 1.50
N TRP A 142 -6.12 14.15 0.31
CA TRP A 142 -4.91 13.36 0.12
C TRP A 142 -3.63 14.16 0.40
N THR A 143 -3.59 15.42 -0.04
CA THR A 143 -2.43 16.30 0.18
C THR A 143 -2.24 16.58 1.67
N TYR A 144 -3.31 16.88 2.42
CA TYR A 144 -3.24 17.00 3.87
C TYR A 144 -2.79 15.71 4.54
N MET A 145 -3.25 14.55 4.06
CA MET A 145 -2.85 13.24 4.58
C MET A 145 -1.34 13.01 4.41
N GLN A 146 -0.76 13.35 3.26
CA GLN A 146 0.70 13.29 3.09
C GLN A 146 1.42 14.30 3.99
N LEU A 147 0.86 15.49 4.17
CA LEU A 147 1.44 16.55 4.97
C LEU A 147 1.49 16.19 6.47
N VAL A 148 0.41 15.66 7.05
CA VAL A 148 0.40 15.22 8.46
C VAL A 148 1.27 14.00 8.70
N GLN A 149 1.40 13.11 7.71
CA GLN A 149 2.30 11.96 7.81
C GLN A 149 3.78 12.39 7.80
N ASN A 150 4.10 13.49 7.12
CA ASN A 150 5.45 14.03 7.08
C ASN A 150 5.79 14.88 8.30
N TYR A 151 4.90 15.81 8.68
CA TYR A 151 5.21 16.88 9.65
C TYR A 151 4.42 16.79 10.97
N GLY A 152 3.53 15.80 11.11
CA GLY A 152 2.81 15.51 12.36
C GLY A 152 1.69 16.49 12.67
N LYS A 153 2.01 17.77 12.88
CA LYS A 153 1.04 18.82 13.20
C LYS A 153 1.19 20.00 12.25
N VAL A 154 0.14 20.32 11.51
CA VAL A 154 0.21 21.33 10.45
C VAL A 154 -1.00 22.28 10.43
N PRO A 155 -0.83 23.55 10.00
CA PRO A 155 -1.94 24.47 9.77
C PRO A 155 -3.02 23.88 8.87
N PHE A 156 -4.28 23.93 9.31
CA PHE A 156 -5.42 23.58 8.49
C PHE A 156 -6.00 24.85 7.87
N LEU A 157 -6.08 24.87 6.55
CA LEU A 157 -6.49 26.00 5.73
C LEU A 157 -7.46 25.52 4.64
N ILE A 158 -8.71 25.98 4.71
CA ILE A 158 -9.73 25.70 3.69
C ILE A 158 -10.13 26.92 2.88
N GLN A 159 -9.71 28.12 3.32
CA GLN A 159 -9.89 29.37 2.60
C GLN A 159 -8.69 29.69 1.70
N PRO A 160 -8.89 30.42 0.59
CA PRO A 160 -7.79 30.87 -0.26
C PRO A 160 -6.87 31.85 0.49
N VAL A 161 -5.56 31.67 0.33
CA VAL A 161 -4.53 32.61 0.80
C VAL A 161 -4.08 33.46 -0.39
N ALA A 162 -4.39 34.76 -0.35
CA ALA A 162 -4.18 35.68 -1.48
C ALA A 162 -2.99 36.65 -1.32
N SER A 163 -2.37 36.70 -0.15
CA SER A 163 -1.23 37.57 0.15
C SER A 163 -0.34 36.94 1.22
N SER A 164 0.96 37.25 1.20
CA SER A 164 1.92 36.82 2.23
C SER A 164 1.64 37.51 3.57
N GLY A 165 2.25 37.01 4.64
CA GLY A 165 2.21 37.68 5.96
C GLY A 165 0.87 37.58 6.70
N THR A 166 0.03 36.59 6.39
CA THR A 166 -1.25 36.37 7.08
C THR A 166 -1.10 35.95 8.55
N GLY A 167 0.06 35.39 8.93
CA GLY A 167 0.29 34.78 10.24
C GLY A 167 -0.41 33.43 10.42
N TRP A 168 -1.02 32.88 9.38
CA TRP A 168 -1.77 31.63 9.43
C TRP A 168 -0.87 30.40 9.57
N GLU A 169 0.44 30.57 9.36
CA GLU A 169 1.47 29.55 9.56
C GLU A 169 1.60 29.17 11.05
N THR A 170 1.40 30.14 11.94
CA THR A 170 1.46 29.97 13.40
C THR A 170 0.10 30.04 14.06
N THR A 171 -0.84 30.78 13.46
CA THR A 171 -2.20 30.98 13.99
C THR A 171 -3.23 30.73 12.89
N PRO A 172 -3.39 29.47 12.45
CA PRO A 172 -4.31 29.13 11.37
C PRO A 172 -5.76 29.40 11.77
N PRO A 173 -6.56 30.07 10.91
CA PRO A 173 -7.95 30.42 11.20
C PRO A 173 -8.83 29.19 11.37
N ASP A 174 -8.58 28.11 10.63
CA ASP A 174 -9.39 26.89 10.69
C ASP A 174 -8.87 25.89 11.74
N GLY A 175 -7.76 26.19 12.41
CA GLY A 175 -7.12 25.36 13.44
C GLY A 175 -5.97 24.51 12.92
N TRP A 176 -5.59 23.51 13.72
CA TRP A 176 -4.48 22.60 13.44
C TRP A 176 -4.98 21.20 13.13
N VAL A 177 -4.34 20.52 12.18
CA VAL A 177 -4.57 19.11 11.90
C VAL A 177 -3.35 18.26 12.23
N THR A 178 -3.66 17.04 12.67
CA THR A 178 -2.76 15.95 13.05
C THR A 178 -3.33 14.66 12.47
N PRO A 179 -2.59 13.54 12.43
CA PRO A 179 -3.18 12.28 11.99
C PRO A 179 -4.42 11.86 12.81
N ASP A 180 -4.53 12.28 14.08
CA ASP A 180 -5.63 11.92 14.98
C ASP A 180 -6.95 12.65 14.68
N ASN A 181 -6.88 13.92 14.26
CA ASN A 181 -8.08 14.74 14.03
C ASN A 181 -8.34 15.09 12.55
N LEU A 182 -7.43 14.72 11.63
CA LEU A 182 -7.53 15.10 10.22
C LEU A 182 -8.84 14.64 9.57
N LEU A 183 -9.27 13.40 9.80
CA LEU A 183 -10.52 12.87 9.24
C LEU A 183 -11.72 13.74 9.67
N GLN A 184 -11.85 14.01 10.97
CA GLN A 184 -12.92 14.84 11.51
C GLN A 184 -12.92 16.24 10.89
N MET A 185 -11.75 16.88 10.83
CA MET A 185 -11.61 18.23 10.27
C MET A 185 -11.95 18.29 8.78
N LEU A 186 -11.58 17.26 8.01
CA LEU A 186 -11.93 17.14 6.60
C LEU A 186 -13.43 16.90 6.38
N GLU A 187 -14.08 16.15 7.26
CA GLU A 187 -15.53 15.94 7.22
C GLU A 187 -16.33 17.20 7.60
N GLU A 188 -15.96 17.85 8.71
CA GLU A 188 -16.70 18.98 9.28
C GLU A 188 -16.48 20.28 8.48
N LYS A 189 -15.26 20.50 7.99
CA LYS A 189 -14.86 21.77 7.38
C LYS A 189 -14.28 21.60 5.97
N GLY A 190 -13.60 20.47 5.70
CA GLY A 190 -12.90 20.23 4.43
C GLY A 190 -13.76 19.77 3.26
N GLY A 191 -15.06 19.55 3.45
CA GLY A 191 -15.99 19.13 2.39
C GLY A 191 -15.92 17.64 2.02
N LEU A 192 -15.23 16.80 2.81
CA LEU A 192 -15.03 15.39 2.48
C LEU A 192 -16.33 14.58 2.41
N LYS A 193 -17.33 14.89 3.26
CA LYS A 193 -18.67 14.28 3.20
C LYS A 193 -19.39 14.58 1.88
N GLN A 194 -19.28 15.82 1.42
CA GLN A 194 -19.84 16.24 0.14
C GLN A 194 -19.12 15.53 -1.03
N ALA A 195 -17.79 15.49 -0.99
CA ALA A 195 -17.00 14.78 -2.01
C ALA A 195 -17.41 13.31 -2.12
N PHE A 196 -17.59 12.64 -0.98
CA PHE A 196 -18.05 11.25 -0.92
C PHE A 196 -19.44 11.09 -1.54
N ALA A 197 -20.40 11.91 -1.10
CA ALA A 197 -21.77 11.86 -1.60
C ALA A 197 -21.84 12.10 -3.12
N TYR A 198 -21.10 13.08 -3.65
CA TYR A 198 -21.02 13.31 -5.09
C TYR A 198 -20.34 12.16 -5.83
N SER A 199 -19.29 11.56 -5.27
CA SER A 199 -18.60 10.43 -5.89
C SER A 199 -19.49 9.19 -5.97
N GLU A 200 -20.22 8.86 -4.89
CA GLU A 200 -21.14 7.71 -4.88
C GLU A 200 -22.36 7.92 -5.78
N THR A 201 -22.88 9.15 -5.89
CA THR A 201 -24.10 9.42 -6.67
C THR A 201 -23.83 9.70 -8.15
N LEU A 202 -22.72 10.35 -8.47
CA LEU A 202 -22.43 10.83 -9.83
C LEU A 202 -21.26 10.10 -10.48
N GLY A 203 -20.48 9.32 -9.74
CA GLY A 203 -19.22 8.75 -10.19
C GLY A 203 -18.11 9.80 -10.37
N TYR A 204 -17.03 9.38 -11.03
CA TYR A 204 -15.81 10.18 -11.21
C TYR A 204 -15.79 10.89 -12.58
N PRO A 205 -15.14 12.07 -12.69
CA PRO A 205 -14.97 12.73 -13.98
C PRO A 205 -14.08 11.91 -14.92
N ASN A 206 -14.39 11.93 -16.22
CA ASN A 206 -13.62 11.22 -17.23
C ASN A 206 -13.48 12.09 -18.49
N TYR A 207 -12.25 12.56 -18.73
CA TYR A 207 -11.92 13.40 -19.89
C TYR A 207 -11.20 12.65 -21.01
N GLY A 208 -11.26 11.31 -21.00
CA GLY A 208 -10.60 10.48 -22.01
C GLY A 208 -9.10 10.32 -21.76
N LYS A 209 -8.29 10.52 -22.80
CA LYS A 209 -6.82 10.33 -22.76
C LYS A 209 -6.10 11.66 -22.95
N PHE A 210 -5.08 11.91 -22.13
CA PHE A 210 -4.14 13.02 -22.31
C PHE A 210 -2.86 12.53 -22.96
N ASN A 211 -2.39 13.21 -24.00
CA ASN A 211 -1.09 12.88 -24.58
C ASN A 211 0.03 13.46 -23.70
N ASN A 212 0.90 12.61 -23.16
CA ASN A 212 2.05 13.03 -22.38
C ASN A 212 3.31 13.29 -23.25
N GLY A 213 3.18 13.15 -24.56
CA GLY A 213 4.26 13.28 -25.53
C GLY A 213 4.75 11.96 -26.12
N LEU A 214 4.47 10.83 -25.49
CA LEU A 214 4.79 9.50 -26.01
C LEU A 214 3.53 8.64 -26.20
N VAL A 215 2.57 8.75 -25.28
CA VAL A 215 1.38 7.91 -25.20
C VAL A 215 0.15 8.68 -24.72
N GLY A 216 -1.04 8.10 -24.92
CA GLY A 216 -2.27 8.57 -24.29
C GLY A 216 -2.44 8.02 -22.86
N PHE A 217 -2.33 8.87 -21.86
CA PHE A 217 -2.58 8.58 -20.45
C PHE A 217 -4.07 8.75 -20.12
N GLN A 218 -4.74 7.71 -19.61
CA GLN A 218 -6.18 7.80 -19.34
C GLN A 218 -6.46 8.64 -18.08
N HIS A 219 -7.39 9.61 -18.17
CA HIS A 219 -7.75 10.50 -17.06
C HIS A 219 -8.23 9.75 -15.82
N ARG A 220 -8.87 8.57 -15.97
CA ARG A 220 -9.37 7.80 -14.83
C ARG A 220 -8.29 7.50 -13.78
N PHE A 221 -7.03 7.35 -14.20
CA PHE A 221 -5.92 7.10 -13.29
C PHE A 221 -5.45 8.36 -12.58
N MET A 222 -5.86 9.55 -13.02
CA MET A 222 -5.60 10.81 -12.31
C MET A 222 -6.65 11.07 -11.23
N THR A 223 -7.73 10.28 -11.17
CA THR A 223 -8.82 10.47 -10.20
C THR A 223 -8.50 9.83 -8.85
N PHE A 224 -8.90 10.51 -7.79
CA PHE A 224 -8.82 10.04 -6.41
C PHE A 224 -10.14 9.42 -6.03
N ASN A 225 -10.11 8.16 -5.58
CA ASN A 225 -11.32 7.45 -5.18
C ASN A 225 -11.66 7.74 -3.71
N ALA A 226 -12.91 8.10 -3.45
CA ALA A 226 -13.37 8.50 -2.13
C ALA A 226 -13.24 7.36 -1.10
N HIS A 227 -13.51 6.10 -1.46
CA HIS A 227 -13.32 4.97 -0.56
C HIS A 227 -11.85 4.77 -0.19
N LEU A 228 -10.91 4.92 -1.13
CA LEU A 228 -9.48 4.81 -0.80
C LEU A 228 -9.02 5.91 0.16
N ILE A 229 -9.49 7.15 -0.05
CA ILE A 229 -9.18 8.28 0.85
C ILE A 229 -9.76 8.04 2.25
N TYR A 230 -11.02 7.61 2.37
CA TYR A 230 -11.59 7.28 3.68
C TYR A 230 -10.88 6.10 4.33
N GLY A 231 -10.60 5.03 3.59
CA GLY A 231 -9.89 3.86 4.08
C GLY A 231 -8.54 4.24 4.71
N ASP A 232 -7.74 5.03 3.99
CA ASP A 232 -6.47 5.52 4.50
C ASP A 232 -6.61 6.46 5.69
N LEU A 233 -7.60 7.37 5.69
CA LEU A 233 -7.82 8.31 6.80
C LEU A 233 -8.25 7.59 8.08
N TYR A 234 -9.13 6.59 7.98
CA TYR A 234 -9.52 5.74 9.12
C TYR A 234 -8.34 4.90 9.60
N LEU A 235 -7.57 4.29 8.68
CA LEU A 235 -6.41 3.48 9.03
C LEU A 235 -5.29 4.32 9.67
N LEU A 236 -5.11 5.58 9.22
CA LEU A 236 -4.14 6.53 9.77
C LEU A 236 -4.54 7.04 11.15
N ARG A 237 -5.83 7.36 11.36
CA ARG A 237 -6.35 7.80 12.65
C ARG A 237 -6.27 6.66 13.67
N GLY A 238 -6.77 5.48 13.32
CA GLY A 238 -6.58 4.25 14.07
C GLY A 238 -6.98 4.30 15.55
N GLN A 239 -7.96 5.13 15.92
CA GLN A 239 -8.23 5.43 17.35
C GLN A 239 -8.94 4.28 18.08
N SER A 240 -9.53 3.32 17.36
CA SER A 240 -10.31 2.21 17.92
C SER A 240 -10.45 1.06 16.92
N ILE A 241 -10.92 -0.10 17.41
CA ILE A 241 -11.29 -1.24 16.55
C ILE A 241 -12.32 -0.84 15.48
N GLU A 242 -13.23 0.09 15.80
CA GLU A 242 -14.25 0.56 14.85
C GLU A 242 -13.64 1.36 13.70
N ASP A 243 -12.56 2.11 13.93
CA ASP A 243 -11.83 2.77 12.84
C ASP A 243 -11.25 1.75 11.86
N TYR A 244 -10.72 0.63 12.37
CA TYR A 244 -10.18 -0.43 11.52
C TYR A 244 -11.28 -1.17 10.75
N ARG A 245 -12.46 -1.36 11.35
CA ARG A 245 -13.64 -1.90 10.64
C ARG A 245 -14.11 -0.97 9.53
N LYS A 246 -14.18 0.34 9.80
CA LYS A 246 -14.48 1.37 8.79
C LYS A 246 -13.46 1.36 7.66
N ALA A 247 -12.16 1.29 7.99
CA ALA A 247 -11.11 1.19 6.98
C ALA A 247 -11.28 -0.06 6.11
N ALA A 248 -11.52 -1.21 6.74
CA ALA A 248 -11.77 -2.48 6.06
C ALA A 248 -12.99 -2.42 5.13
N GLU A 249 -14.09 -1.84 5.61
CA GLU A 249 -15.31 -1.61 4.82
C GLU A 249 -15.04 -0.77 3.58
N HIS A 250 -14.30 0.33 3.73
CA HIS A 250 -13.96 1.20 2.60
C HIS A 250 -13.05 0.51 1.58
N TYR A 251 -12.01 -0.21 2.03
CA TYR A 251 -11.13 -0.95 1.11
C TYR A 251 -11.87 -2.09 0.42
N HIS A 252 -12.66 -2.87 1.14
CA HIS A 252 -13.49 -3.93 0.56
C HIS A 252 -14.46 -3.36 -0.47
N THR A 253 -15.17 -2.27 -0.16
CA THR A 253 -16.08 -1.62 -1.11
C THR A 253 -15.36 -1.15 -2.37
N TYR A 254 -14.13 -0.63 -2.23
CA TYR A 254 -13.30 -0.31 -3.39
C TYR A 254 -13.00 -1.54 -4.24
N LEU A 255 -12.52 -2.61 -3.58
CA LEU A 255 -12.18 -3.87 -4.21
C LEU A 255 -13.40 -4.52 -4.89
N GLU A 256 -14.60 -4.39 -4.33
CA GLU A 256 -15.86 -4.90 -4.88
C GLU A 256 -16.34 -4.07 -6.09
N LYS A 257 -16.46 -2.75 -5.93
CA LYS A 257 -17.18 -1.90 -6.91
C LYS A 257 -16.28 -1.29 -7.97
N TYR A 258 -15.05 -0.94 -7.63
CA TYR A 258 -14.20 -0.05 -8.44
C TYR A 258 -12.96 -0.75 -9.01
N LEU A 259 -12.61 -1.93 -8.49
CA LEU A 259 -11.46 -2.69 -8.97
C LEU A 259 -11.61 -3.10 -10.43
N GLY A 260 -10.74 -2.55 -11.29
CA GLY A 260 -10.71 -2.84 -12.72
C GLY A 260 -9.95 -4.12 -13.09
N SER A 261 -8.97 -4.51 -12.28
CA SER A 261 -8.27 -5.80 -12.39
C SER A 261 -7.76 -6.26 -11.03
N PHE A 262 -7.51 -7.56 -10.90
CA PHE A 262 -7.11 -8.22 -9.67
C PHE A 262 -5.67 -8.74 -9.75
N VAL A 263 -5.09 -9.09 -8.60
CA VAL A 263 -3.70 -9.53 -8.53
C VAL A 263 -3.56 -10.88 -9.22
N THR A 264 -2.67 -10.95 -10.21
CA THR A 264 -2.38 -12.18 -10.98
C THR A 264 -0.91 -12.33 -11.35
N ASP A 265 -0.19 -11.23 -11.59
CA ASP A 265 1.22 -11.31 -11.99
C ASP A 265 2.10 -11.90 -10.88
N LYS A 266 3.11 -12.67 -11.28
CA LYS A 266 4.07 -13.31 -10.36
C LYS A 266 5.40 -13.61 -11.03
N ALA A 267 6.40 -13.89 -10.21
CA ALA A 267 7.65 -14.47 -10.67
C ALA A 267 7.43 -15.92 -11.13
N SER A 268 8.16 -16.32 -12.16
CA SER A 268 8.19 -17.65 -12.73
C SER A 268 9.36 -18.44 -12.14
N VAL A 269 9.23 -19.76 -12.04
CA VAL A 269 10.33 -20.66 -11.64
C VAL A 269 10.54 -21.72 -12.69
N HIS A 270 11.81 -22.02 -12.91
CA HIS A 270 12.27 -23.08 -13.77
C HIS A 270 12.96 -24.14 -12.92
N HIS A 271 12.55 -25.39 -13.15
CA HIS A 271 13.17 -26.58 -12.60
C HIS A 271 13.86 -27.32 -13.75
N VAL A 272 15.15 -27.57 -13.62
CA VAL A 272 15.94 -28.33 -14.58
C VAL A 272 16.63 -29.49 -13.87
N GLU A 273 16.40 -30.69 -14.37
CA GLU A 273 17.08 -31.90 -13.93
C GLU A 273 18.33 -32.11 -14.77
N LYS A 274 19.49 -32.27 -14.12
CA LYS A 274 20.75 -32.60 -14.78
C LYS A 274 21.33 -33.86 -14.13
N GLY A 275 20.90 -35.03 -14.61
CA GLY A 275 21.29 -36.30 -14.01
C GLY A 275 20.56 -36.52 -12.68
N LYS A 276 21.30 -36.53 -11.56
CA LYS A 276 20.74 -36.61 -10.19
C LYS A 276 20.60 -35.25 -9.51
N ASP A 277 21.16 -34.19 -10.11
CA ASP A 277 21.13 -32.86 -9.54
C ASP A 277 19.88 -32.11 -10.04
N GLU A 278 19.13 -31.54 -9.09
CA GLU A 278 18.00 -30.66 -9.37
C GLU A 278 18.44 -29.21 -9.23
N HIS A 279 18.12 -28.39 -10.24
CA HIS A 279 18.44 -26.97 -10.24
C HIS A 279 17.16 -26.12 -10.37
N TYR A 280 17.01 -25.19 -9.43
CA TYR A 280 15.92 -24.23 -9.39
C TYR A 280 16.45 -22.82 -9.62
N PHE A 281 15.78 -22.06 -10.50
CA PHE A 281 16.03 -20.63 -10.68
C PHE A 281 14.75 -19.92 -11.12
N GLY A 282 14.58 -18.65 -10.79
CA GLY A 282 13.31 -17.95 -11.03
C GLY A 282 13.46 -16.57 -11.69
N THR A 283 12.51 -16.18 -12.52
CA THR A 283 12.51 -14.88 -13.24
C THR A 283 11.33 -14.04 -12.80
N ALA A 284 11.52 -12.75 -12.56
CA ALA A 284 10.43 -11.85 -12.19
C ALA A 284 10.01 -10.91 -13.35
N TYR A 285 10.21 -11.36 -14.60
CA TYR A 285 9.92 -10.56 -15.79
C TYR A 285 8.43 -10.23 -15.91
N ASP A 286 7.55 -11.23 -15.80
CA ASP A 286 6.10 -11.03 -15.90
C ASP A 286 5.58 -10.05 -14.84
N TRP A 287 6.05 -10.20 -13.61
CA TRP A 287 5.76 -9.26 -12.53
C TRP A 287 6.23 -7.83 -12.86
N VAL A 288 7.43 -7.65 -13.42
CA VAL A 288 7.94 -6.31 -13.76
C VAL A 288 7.24 -5.70 -14.96
N VAL A 289 6.99 -6.45 -16.03
CA VAL A 289 6.30 -5.91 -17.21
C VAL A 289 4.85 -5.59 -16.88
N GLY A 290 4.17 -6.45 -16.13
CA GLY A 290 2.79 -6.23 -15.69
C GLY A 290 2.64 -5.01 -14.78
N ASN A 291 3.68 -4.62 -14.04
CA ASN A 291 3.57 -3.59 -12.99
C ASN A 291 4.38 -2.30 -13.23
N PHE A 292 5.55 -2.39 -13.87
CA PHE A 292 6.56 -1.32 -13.84
C PHE A 292 7.20 -0.97 -15.20
N ALA A 293 7.38 -1.91 -16.14
CA ALA A 293 8.22 -1.69 -17.33
C ALA A 293 7.47 -1.31 -18.62
N ASN A 294 6.13 -1.34 -18.66
CA ASN A 294 5.38 -1.05 -19.88
C ASN A 294 5.33 0.46 -20.20
N VAL A 295 5.86 0.83 -21.37
CA VAL A 295 5.97 2.21 -21.90
C VAL A 295 4.74 2.61 -22.72
N GLN A 296 3.92 1.65 -23.16
CA GLN A 296 2.72 1.88 -23.97
C GLN A 296 1.47 1.88 -23.08
N TYR A 297 1.19 3.02 -22.44
CA TYR A 297 0.14 3.23 -21.43
C TYR A 297 -1.31 3.20 -21.95
N GLU A 298 -1.57 2.66 -23.14
CA GLU A 298 -2.95 2.51 -23.63
C GLU A 298 -3.78 1.60 -22.72
N SER A 299 -3.11 0.66 -22.06
CA SER A 299 -3.55 -0.14 -20.93
C SER A 299 -2.52 -0.01 -19.82
N ILE A 300 -2.65 1.00 -18.94
CA ILE A 300 -1.86 1.08 -17.71
C ILE A 300 -1.82 -0.31 -17.06
N SER A 301 -0.68 -0.68 -16.44
CA SER A 301 -0.56 -1.83 -15.54
C SER A 301 -1.90 -2.07 -14.87
N GLN A 302 -2.43 -3.28 -15.05
CA GLN A 302 -3.78 -3.63 -14.64
C GLN A 302 -4.05 -3.31 -13.16
N GLU A 303 -2.99 -3.13 -12.37
CA GLU A 303 -3.01 -2.87 -10.95
C GLU A 303 -2.84 -1.41 -10.52
N ILE A 304 -2.57 -0.45 -11.42
CA ILE A 304 -2.49 0.96 -11.01
C ILE A 304 -3.92 1.51 -10.90
N CYS A 305 -4.24 2.06 -9.74
CA CYS A 305 -5.56 2.62 -9.43
C CYS A 305 -5.57 4.15 -9.62
N THR A 306 -4.54 4.82 -9.10
CA THR A 306 -4.34 6.26 -9.21
C THR A 306 -2.86 6.54 -9.41
N ALA A 307 -2.50 7.46 -10.30
CA ALA A 307 -1.14 7.86 -10.59
C ALA A 307 -1.06 9.30 -11.12
N ILE A 308 0.09 9.92 -10.93
CA ILE A 308 0.42 11.24 -11.46
C ILE A 308 1.29 11.07 -12.70
N PRO A 309 0.86 11.54 -13.89
CA PRO A 309 1.62 11.36 -15.12
C PRO A 309 2.88 12.22 -15.14
N SER A 310 3.90 11.78 -15.87
CA SER A 310 5.07 12.56 -16.28
C SER A 310 4.98 12.84 -17.78
N ALA A 311 5.47 14.01 -18.20
CA ALA A 311 5.64 14.32 -19.61
C ALA A 311 6.87 13.62 -20.20
N ALA A 312 6.90 13.49 -21.53
CA ALA A 312 8.02 12.90 -22.26
C ALA A 312 9.13 13.87 -22.64
N ASN A 313 8.87 15.17 -22.52
CA ASN A 313 9.85 16.23 -22.61
C ASN A 313 9.24 17.51 -21.99
N SER A 314 10.02 18.58 -21.91
CA SER A 314 9.59 19.88 -21.38
C SER A 314 8.53 20.58 -22.24
N PHE A 315 8.42 20.24 -23.52
CA PHE A 315 7.39 20.78 -24.42
C PHE A 315 5.99 20.26 -24.07
N PHE A 316 5.86 18.99 -23.69
CA PHE A 316 4.58 18.38 -23.29
C PHE A 316 4.23 18.61 -21.81
N GLY A 317 5.19 18.96 -20.96
CA GLY A 317 4.92 19.27 -19.56
C GLY A 317 6.11 19.03 -18.63
N LYS A 318 5.83 18.88 -17.34
CA LYS A 318 6.87 18.58 -16.35
C LYS A 318 7.31 17.12 -16.46
N ILE A 319 8.62 16.91 -16.46
CA ILE A 319 9.26 15.59 -16.45
C ILE A 319 9.60 15.22 -15.00
N LEU A 320 9.27 14.00 -14.58
CA LEU A 320 9.49 13.49 -13.22
C LEU A 320 10.70 12.55 -13.20
N THR A 321 11.91 13.11 -13.13
CA THR A 321 13.19 12.38 -13.24
C THR A 321 13.99 12.28 -11.95
N ARG A 322 13.53 12.93 -10.87
CA ARG A 322 14.27 13.00 -9.60
C ARG A 322 14.41 11.62 -8.96
N ILE A 323 13.34 10.81 -8.97
CA ILE A 323 13.40 9.44 -8.45
C ILE A 323 14.42 8.59 -9.23
N PRO A 324 14.36 8.49 -10.58
CA PRO A 324 15.39 7.84 -11.39
C PRO A 324 16.81 8.32 -11.08
N GLN A 325 17.02 9.62 -11.00
CA GLN A 325 18.35 10.22 -10.78
C GLN A 325 18.94 9.81 -9.43
N ILE A 326 18.16 9.86 -8.34
CA ILE A 326 18.61 9.42 -7.02
C ILE A 326 18.95 7.92 -7.00
N TYR A 327 18.20 7.11 -7.74
CA TYR A 327 18.50 5.68 -7.90
C TYR A 327 19.61 5.37 -8.92
N GLY A 328 20.24 6.39 -9.50
CA GLY A 328 21.42 6.24 -10.37
C GLY A 328 21.12 6.02 -11.85
N PHE A 329 20.03 6.59 -12.36
CA PHE A 329 19.70 6.54 -13.79
C PHE A 329 19.83 7.91 -14.44
N ASP A 330 20.68 7.99 -15.45
CA ASP A 330 20.85 9.19 -16.27
C ASP A 330 19.72 9.25 -17.30
N ALA A 331 18.89 10.29 -17.21
CA ALA A 331 17.76 10.50 -18.10
C ALA A 331 18.14 11.44 -19.26
N LYS A 332 17.90 11.00 -20.50
CA LYS A 332 18.13 11.79 -21.73
C LYS A 332 16.82 11.91 -22.51
N SER A 333 16.37 13.13 -22.75
CA SER A 333 15.15 13.41 -23.54
C SER A 333 15.50 13.55 -25.03
N SER A 334 14.65 12.99 -25.89
CA SER A 334 14.76 13.06 -27.36
C SER A 334 13.37 13.26 -27.98
N ASN A 335 13.29 13.88 -29.16
CA ASN A 335 12.04 14.11 -29.88
C ASN A 335 12.17 13.65 -31.34
N SER A 336 11.07 13.16 -31.90
CA SER A 336 10.92 12.83 -33.32
C SER A 336 9.62 13.46 -33.84
N SER A 337 9.67 14.07 -35.03
CA SER A 337 8.50 14.69 -35.67
C SER A 337 8.27 14.08 -37.05
N SER A 338 7.02 13.82 -37.38
CA SER A 338 6.59 13.33 -38.70
C SER A 338 5.43 14.18 -39.20
N THR A 339 5.55 14.71 -40.43
CA THR A 339 4.47 15.45 -41.09
C THR A 339 3.77 14.54 -42.09
N SER A 340 2.45 14.42 -41.98
CA SER A 340 1.61 13.71 -42.95
C SER A 340 0.52 14.62 -43.47
N ILE A 341 0.06 14.37 -44.70
CA ILE A 341 -1.10 15.07 -45.25
C ILE A 341 -2.35 14.30 -44.81
N VAL A 342 -3.29 15.00 -44.17
CA VAL A 342 -4.55 14.43 -43.67
C VAL A 342 -5.70 15.24 -44.25
N LYS A 343 -6.81 14.57 -44.58
CA LYS A 343 -8.04 15.25 -44.99
C LYS A 343 -8.66 15.98 -43.80
N ASP A 344 -9.04 17.24 -43.98
CA ASP A 344 -9.88 17.96 -43.01
C ASP A 344 -11.36 17.58 -43.15
N ASP A 345 -12.22 18.17 -42.31
CA ASP A 345 -13.67 17.91 -42.31
C ASP A 345 -14.35 18.29 -43.64
N ASP A 346 -13.69 19.12 -44.48
CA ASP A 346 -14.10 19.52 -45.82
C ASP A 346 -13.40 18.71 -46.94
N ASN A 347 -12.71 17.62 -46.58
CA ASN A 347 -11.96 16.74 -47.48
C ASN A 347 -10.80 17.41 -48.26
N LYS A 348 -10.24 18.50 -47.70
CA LYS A 348 -9.03 19.18 -48.21
C LYS A 348 -7.79 18.65 -47.54
N ASP A 349 -6.68 18.68 -48.28
CA ASP A 349 -5.37 18.27 -47.79
C ASP A 349 -4.85 19.28 -46.75
N LYS A 350 -4.55 18.80 -45.54
CA LYS A 350 -3.98 19.58 -44.45
C LYS A 350 -2.74 18.88 -43.92
N GLU A 351 -1.63 19.60 -43.84
CA GLU A 351 -0.43 19.10 -43.18
C GLU A 351 -0.67 18.92 -41.67
N LYS A 352 -0.41 17.71 -41.17
CA LYS A 352 -0.45 17.36 -39.76
C LYS A 352 0.95 16.91 -39.33
N THR A 353 1.65 17.78 -38.62
CA THR A 353 2.90 17.44 -37.95
C THR A 353 2.59 16.81 -36.59
N THR A 354 3.02 15.56 -36.40
CA THR A 354 2.95 14.85 -35.12
C THR A 354 4.36 14.81 -34.52
N THR A 355 4.51 15.26 -33.28
CA THR A 355 5.77 15.20 -32.54
C THR A 355 5.61 14.22 -31.38
N THR A 356 6.61 13.35 -31.20
CA THR A 356 6.68 12.35 -30.13
C THR A 356 8.00 12.53 -29.38
N GLY A 357 7.95 12.55 -28.04
CA GLY A 357 9.11 12.57 -27.16
C GLY A 357 9.42 11.20 -26.58
N LEU A 358 10.68 10.95 -26.24
CA LEU A 358 11.16 9.74 -25.57
C LEU A 358 12.24 10.11 -24.56
N ILE A 359 12.20 9.46 -23.39
CA ILE A 359 13.21 9.56 -22.34
C ILE A 359 13.92 8.21 -22.30
N SER A 360 15.20 8.21 -22.62
CA SER A 360 16.07 7.05 -22.41
C SER A 360 16.71 7.13 -21.02
N LEU A 361 16.88 5.96 -20.41
CA LEU A 361 17.57 5.79 -19.14
C LEU A 361 18.84 4.97 -19.34
N GLU A 362 19.89 5.36 -18.62
CA GLU A 362 21.16 4.65 -18.56
C GLU A 362 21.58 4.53 -17.09
N ALA A 363 21.77 3.29 -16.61
CA ALA A 363 22.20 3.04 -15.24
C ALA A 363 23.67 3.45 -15.07
N ASN A 364 23.92 4.38 -14.16
CA ASN A 364 25.23 4.95 -13.90
C ASN A 364 25.58 4.82 -12.41
N TYR A 365 26.56 3.95 -12.11
CA TYR A 365 26.95 3.68 -10.72
C TYR A 365 27.52 4.90 -10.00
N ARG A 366 28.07 5.89 -10.72
CA ARG A 366 28.63 7.13 -10.15
C ARG A 366 27.56 8.14 -9.75
N ASN A 367 26.35 8.00 -10.29
CA ASN A 367 25.20 8.84 -9.93
C ASN A 367 24.20 8.10 -9.02
N ARG A 368 24.47 6.82 -8.72
CA ARG A 368 23.64 5.97 -7.85
C ARG A 368 23.83 6.40 -6.40
N GLN A 369 23.00 7.30 -5.89
CA GLN A 369 23.06 7.78 -4.51
C GLN A 369 22.58 6.73 -3.49
N LEU A 370 21.63 5.89 -3.90
CA LEU A 370 21.02 4.88 -3.04
C LEU A 370 21.15 3.48 -3.63
N GLU A 371 21.28 2.49 -2.75
CA GLU A 371 21.21 1.08 -3.09
C GLU A 371 20.28 0.32 -2.13
N PRO A 372 19.85 -0.90 -2.48
CA PRO A 372 19.06 -1.72 -1.58
C PRO A 372 19.84 -1.98 -0.29
N SER A 373 19.19 -1.81 0.87
CA SER A 373 19.84 -2.01 2.15
C SER A 373 20.26 -3.47 2.37
N PRO A 374 21.31 -3.73 3.17
CA PRO A 374 21.63 -5.07 3.64
C PRO A 374 20.44 -5.77 4.30
N ALA A 375 19.65 -5.05 5.11
CA ALA A 375 18.47 -5.59 5.76
C ALA A 375 17.38 -6.02 4.75
N TYR A 376 17.11 -5.21 3.72
CA TYR A 376 16.18 -5.59 2.67
C TYR A 376 16.66 -6.82 1.90
N THR A 377 17.96 -6.86 1.59
CA THR A 377 18.58 -8.02 0.93
C THR A 377 18.40 -9.29 1.79
N ALA A 378 18.70 -9.21 3.08
CA ALA A 378 18.56 -10.32 4.01
C ALA A 378 17.10 -10.76 4.19
N LEU A 379 16.15 -9.82 4.24
CA LEU A 379 14.71 -10.11 4.29
C LEU A 379 14.26 -10.93 3.08
N ASN A 380 14.66 -10.54 1.87
CA ASN A 380 14.32 -11.27 0.65
C ASN A 380 14.95 -12.67 0.64
N MET A 381 16.23 -12.79 1.02
CA MET A 381 16.93 -14.08 1.06
C MET A 381 16.39 -15.03 2.15
N ALA A 382 15.81 -14.49 3.22
CA ALA A 382 15.23 -15.27 4.30
C ALA A 382 13.84 -15.82 3.99
N GLN A 383 13.19 -15.39 2.90
CA GLN A 383 11.85 -15.85 2.58
C GLN A 383 11.85 -17.34 2.20
N PRO A 384 11.01 -18.18 2.84
CA PRO A 384 10.81 -19.53 2.36
C PRO A 384 10.05 -19.52 1.04
N PHE A 385 10.59 -20.27 0.08
CA PHE A 385 10.00 -20.48 -1.23
C PHE A 385 9.30 -21.83 -1.27
N VAL A 386 8.09 -21.89 -1.83
CA VAL A 386 7.28 -23.12 -1.97
C VAL A 386 7.20 -23.51 -3.45
N PHE A 387 7.71 -24.69 -3.78
CA PHE A 387 7.63 -25.25 -5.13
C PHE A 387 6.76 -26.51 -5.15
N ASN A 388 5.63 -26.45 -5.84
CA ASN A 388 4.70 -27.57 -5.95
C ASN A 388 5.08 -28.49 -7.12
N GLU A 389 5.29 -29.77 -6.84
CA GLU A 389 5.35 -30.80 -7.88
C GLU A 389 3.94 -31.26 -8.23
N VAL A 390 3.62 -31.19 -9.53
CA VAL A 390 2.25 -31.41 -10.02
C VAL A 390 2.22 -32.60 -10.97
N ASP A 391 1.30 -33.52 -10.74
CA ASP A 391 1.10 -34.65 -11.66
C ASP A 391 0.63 -34.14 -13.03
N ARG A 392 1.24 -34.68 -14.11
CA ARG A 392 0.98 -34.19 -15.45
C ARG A 392 -0.44 -34.50 -15.94
N VAL A 393 -1.07 -35.53 -15.40
CA VAL A 393 -2.39 -36.04 -15.81
C VAL A 393 -3.48 -35.50 -14.89
N SER A 394 -3.41 -35.77 -13.58
CA SER A 394 -4.45 -35.36 -12.62
C SER A 394 -4.43 -33.86 -12.33
N LYS A 395 -3.29 -33.18 -12.58
CA LYS A 395 -3.03 -31.78 -12.19
C LYS A 395 -3.06 -31.53 -10.68
N GLU A 396 -3.01 -32.59 -9.88
CA GLU A 396 -2.94 -32.48 -8.42
C GLU A 396 -1.50 -32.28 -7.95
N ILE A 397 -1.35 -31.61 -6.81
CA ILE A 397 -0.07 -31.47 -6.14
C ILE A 397 0.29 -32.82 -5.52
N VAL A 398 1.39 -33.41 -5.97
CA VAL A 398 1.88 -34.72 -5.51
C VAL A 398 3.04 -34.62 -4.54
N ASP A 399 3.78 -33.51 -4.54
CA ASP A 399 4.87 -33.22 -3.61
C ASP A 399 5.11 -31.71 -3.49
N VAL A 400 5.79 -31.27 -2.43
CA VAL A 400 6.15 -29.87 -2.17
C VAL A 400 7.62 -29.78 -1.76
N LYS A 401 8.38 -28.99 -2.52
CA LYS A 401 9.81 -28.73 -2.30
C LYS A 401 10.02 -27.29 -1.85
N TYR A 402 11.14 -27.05 -1.15
CA TYR A 402 11.47 -25.74 -0.58
C TYR A 402 12.87 -25.27 -1.02
N PRO A 403 13.05 -24.92 -2.32
CA PRO A 403 14.36 -24.48 -2.80
C PRO A 403 14.75 -23.14 -2.17
N ALA A 404 16.04 -22.92 -1.95
CA ALA A 404 16.58 -21.70 -1.33
C ALA A 404 16.63 -20.52 -2.32
N LEU A 405 15.47 -20.12 -2.87
CA LEU A 405 15.36 -19.03 -3.84
C LEU A 405 15.13 -17.66 -3.19
N GLY A 406 14.68 -17.61 -1.94
CA GLY A 406 14.21 -16.37 -1.32
C GLY A 406 12.97 -15.82 -2.02
N ASP A 407 12.73 -14.52 -1.89
CA ASP A 407 11.72 -13.80 -2.65
C ASP A 407 12.27 -13.38 -4.02
N LEU A 408 11.67 -13.92 -5.08
CA LEU A 408 12.10 -13.65 -6.45
C LEU A 408 11.83 -12.23 -6.91
N ARG A 409 10.92 -11.48 -6.26
CA ARG A 409 10.69 -10.06 -6.54
C ARG A 409 11.94 -9.24 -6.28
N TYR A 410 12.86 -9.69 -5.42
CA TYR A 410 14.13 -9.00 -5.18
C TYR A 410 14.93 -8.73 -6.47
N ASN A 411 15.02 -9.74 -7.34
CA ASN A 411 15.74 -9.63 -8.62
C ASN A 411 15.04 -8.69 -9.61
N ALA A 412 13.80 -8.31 -9.34
CA ALA A 412 13.03 -7.35 -10.10
C ALA A 412 12.96 -5.96 -9.43
N SER A 413 12.92 -5.87 -8.11
CA SER A 413 12.95 -4.59 -7.40
C SER A 413 14.34 -3.98 -7.48
N ALA A 414 15.39 -4.82 -7.44
CA ALA A 414 16.77 -4.41 -7.55
C ALA A 414 17.65 -5.45 -8.30
N PRO A 415 17.56 -5.54 -9.65
CA PRO A 415 18.39 -6.45 -10.44
C PRO A 415 19.88 -6.11 -10.35
N LEU A 416 20.73 -7.10 -10.63
CA LEU A 416 22.15 -6.88 -10.89
C LEU A 416 22.33 -6.23 -12.27
N VAL A 417 23.22 -5.24 -12.34
CA VAL A 417 23.62 -4.53 -13.56
C VAL A 417 25.13 -4.63 -13.71
N THR A 418 25.57 -4.96 -14.91
CA THR A 418 27.00 -5.01 -15.25
C THR A 418 27.50 -3.59 -15.49
N THR A 419 28.36 -3.11 -14.61
CA THR A 419 28.98 -1.78 -14.68
C THR A 419 30.50 -1.89 -14.77
N GLU A 420 31.19 -0.79 -15.02
CA GLU A 420 32.66 -0.74 -14.96
C GLU A 420 33.22 -1.10 -13.58
N LYS A 421 32.46 -0.85 -12.50
CA LYS A 421 32.83 -1.21 -11.11
C LYS A 421 32.49 -2.68 -10.77
N GLY A 422 31.91 -3.43 -11.72
CA GLY A 422 31.43 -4.78 -11.53
C GLY A 422 29.90 -4.89 -11.49
N ARG A 423 29.40 -6.00 -10.95
CA ARG A 423 27.96 -6.27 -10.86
C ARG A 423 27.38 -5.62 -9.61
N LEU A 424 26.53 -4.61 -9.80
CA LEU A 424 25.90 -3.84 -8.71
C LEU A 424 24.39 -3.90 -8.83
N ARG A 425 23.66 -3.81 -7.70
CA ARG A 425 22.19 -3.77 -7.73
C ARG A 425 21.66 -2.34 -7.91
N PHE A 426 20.71 -2.17 -8.81
CA PHE A 426 20.05 -0.87 -9.06
C PHE A 426 18.56 -0.96 -8.74
N ILE A 427 18.04 -0.01 -7.98
CA ILE A 427 16.62 0.07 -7.63
C ILE A 427 15.82 0.53 -8.86
N GLN A 428 14.85 -0.26 -9.33
CA GLN A 428 14.28 -0.06 -10.67
C GLN A 428 12.75 0.06 -10.78
N LYS A 429 11.96 0.10 -9.71
CA LYS A 429 10.49 0.11 -9.84
C LYS A 429 9.89 1.34 -10.54
N PHE A 430 10.66 2.42 -10.64
CA PHE A 430 10.34 3.60 -11.46
C PHE A 430 11.10 3.64 -12.80
N ASN A 431 11.95 2.63 -13.04
CA ASN A 431 12.91 2.53 -14.15
C ASN A 431 12.91 1.08 -14.69
N GLY A 432 11.75 0.47 -14.93
CA GLY A 432 11.64 -0.97 -15.09
C GLY A 432 12.51 -1.54 -16.23
N ALA A 433 13.19 -2.65 -15.98
CA ALA A 433 14.01 -3.30 -16.99
C ALA A 433 13.20 -3.74 -18.22
N LYS A 434 13.80 -3.59 -19.40
CA LYS A 434 13.27 -4.03 -20.70
C LYS A 434 13.18 -5.55 -20.79
N GLN A 435 14.07 -6.25 -20.09
CA GLN A 435 14.18 -7.71 -20.02
C GLN A 435 14.70 -8.10 -18.64
N LEU A 436 14.28 -9.25 -18.12
CA LEU A 436 14.77 -9.78 -16.83
C LEU A 436 14.97 -11.28 -16.92
N THR A 437 16.10 -11.75 -16.39
CA THR A 437 16.37 -13.16 -16.11
C THR A 437 17.05 -13.28 -14.75
N SER A 438 16.90 -14.38 -14.03
CA SER A 438 17.62 -14.62 -12.75
C SER A 438 19.13 -14.75 -12.93
N SER A 439 19.56 -15.15 -14.12
CA SER A 439 20.89 -15.73 -14.33
C SER A 439 21.90 -14.74 -14.90
N PHE A 440 21.46 -13.58 -15.39
CA PHE A 440 22.32 -12.59 -16.03
C PHE A 440 22.09 -11.19 -15.46
N ALA A 441 23.20 -10.48 -15.19
CA ALA A 441 23.15 -9.06 -14.88
C ALA A 441 22.80 -8.27 -16.14
N LEU A 442 21.96 -7.25 -15.98
CA LEU A 442 21.49 -6.38 -17.06
C LEU A 442 22.61 -5.47 -17.58
N SER A 443 22.44 -4.97 -18.79
CA SER A 443 23.29 -3.90 -19.33
C SER A 443 22.81 -2.54 -18.82
N VAL A 444 23.69 -1.55 -18.80
CA VAL A 444 23.35 -0.20 -18.32
C VAL A 444 22.20 0.47 -19.10
N GLY A 445 21.96 0.09 -20.36
CA GLY A 445 20.88 0.63 -21.20
C GLY A 445 19.55 -0.15 -21.16
N ASP A 446 19.42 -1.19 -20.33
CA ASP A 446 18.28 -2.13 -20.35
C ASP A 446 17.06 -1.63 -19.55
N PHE A 447 16.82 -0.33 -19.47
CA PHE A 447 15.77 0.24 -18.61
C PHE A 447 14.82 1.17 -19.37
N ASN A 448 13.57 1.19 -18.94
CA ASN A 448 12.52 2.05 -19.45
C ASN A 448 12.17 3.13 -18.43
N PHE A 449 11.99 4.37 -18.90
CA PHE A 449 11.45 5.43 -18.07
C PHE A 449 9.96 5.19 -17.80
N ARG A 450 9.55 5.29 -16.53
CA ARG A 450 8.14 5.21 -16.15
C ARG A 450 7.50 6.59 -16.18
N TYR A 451 6.62 6.82 -17.15
CA TYR A 451 5.93 8.08 -17.36
C TYR A 451 4.75 8.35 -16.41
N ALA A 452 4.71 7.68 -15.25
CA ALA A 452 3.73 7.94 -14.22
C ALA A 452 4.24 7.46 -12.85
N ILE A 453 3.89 8.18 -11.79
CA ILE A 453 4.14 7.79 -10.41
C ILE A 453 2.83 7.32 -9.79
N PRO A 454 2.67 6.02 -9.51
CA PRO A 454 1.49 5.50 -8.83
C PRO A 454 1.37 6.09 -7.42
N LEU A 455 0.15 6.45 -7.06
CA LEU A 455 -0.24 6.79 -5.69
C LEU A 455 -0.94 5.61 -5.00
N TYR A 456 -1.70 4.84 -5.79
CA TYR A 456 -2.39 3.63 -5.36
C TYR A 456 -2.17 2.51 -6.36
N ARG A 457 -1.75 1.34 -5.86
CA ARG A 457 -1.78 0.05 -6.57
C ARG A 457 -2.73 -0.93 -5.90
N VAL A 458 -3.26 -1.88 -6.65
CA VAL A 458 -4.14 -2.94 -6.14
C VAL A 458 -3.48 -3.73 -5.01
N ARG A 459 -2.22 -4.15 -5.15
CA ARG A 459 -1.50 -4.88 -4.09
C ARG A 459 -1.34 -4.05 -2.81
N GLN A 460 -1.09 -2.75 -2.93
CA GLN A 460 -1.04 -1.84 -1.78
C GLN A 460 -2.38 -1.76 -1.05
N ILE A 461 -3.49 -1.72 -1.79
CA ILE A 461 -4.84 -1.67 -1.24
C ILE A 461 -5.16 -2.98 -0.50
N TYR A 462 -4.82 -4.14 -1.07
CA TYR A 462 -4.97 -5.42 -0.39
C TYR A 462 -4.13 -5.53 0.90
N LEU A 463 -2.89 -5.02 0.89
CA LEU A 463 -2.04 -5.04 2.09
C LEU A 463 -2.56 -4.11 3.19
N ARG A 464 -3.08 -2.93 2.84
CA ARG A 464 -3.75 -2.03 3.80
C ARG A 464 -5.08 -2.59 4.30
N TYR A 465 -5.80 -3.32 3.44
CA TYR A 465 -6.99 -4.06 3.82
C TYR A 465 -6.63 -5.18 4.81
N ALA A 466 -5.58 -5.96 4.55
CA ALA A 466 -5.08 -6.97 5.49
C ALA A 466 -4.66 -6.34 6.84
N GLU A 467 -3.99 -5.19 6.81
CA GLU A 467 -3.66 -4.42 8.02
C GLU A 467 -4.92 -4.03 8.79
N ALA A 468 -5.94 -3.50 8.10
CA ALA A 468 -7.23 -3.15 8.71
C ALA A 468 -7.95 -4.37 9.29
N LEU A 469 -8.00 -5.50 8.56
CA LEU A 469 -8.62 -6.74 9.03
C LEU A 469 -7.95 -7.29 10.28
N ASN A 470 -6.62 -7.36 10.29
CA ASN A 470 -5.85 -7.83 11.44
C ASN A 470 -6.20 -7.02 12.70
N ARG A 471 -6.20 -5.68 12.58
CA ARG A 471 -6.52 -4.78 13.70
C ARG A 471 -8.02 -4.74 14.04
N ALA A 472 -8.89 -5.14 13.11
CA ALA A 472 -10.32 -5.33 13.35
C ALA A 472 -10.66 -6.67 14.04
N GLY A 473 -9.67 -7.54 14.26
CA GLY A 473 -9.83 -8.83 14.93
C GLY A 473 -9.94 -10.04 13.99
N PHE A 474 -9.55 -9.90 12.72
CA PHE A 474 -9.62 -10.94 11.68
C PHE A 474 -8.22 -11.26 11.11
N PRO A 475 -7.28 -11.74 11.95
CA PRO A 475 -5.91 -11.99 11.55
C PRO A 475 -5.77 -13.14 10.53
N ARG A 476 -6.65 -14.15 10.53
CA ARG A 476 -6.56 -15.25 9.58
C ARG A 476 -7.03 -14.84 8.20
N HIS A 477 -8.08 -14.03 8.08
CA HIS A 477 -8.45 -13.40 6.80
C HIS A 477 -7.32 -12.47 6.30
N ALA A 478 -6.70 -11.70 7.20
CA ALA A 478 -5.56 -10.86 6.84
C ALA A 478 -4.37 -11.69 6.31
N PHE A 479 -4.05 -12.81 6.96
CA PHE A 479 -3.00 -13.72 6.52
C PHE A 479 -3.35 -14.41 5.18
N ALA A 480 -4.62 -14.78 5.00
CA ALA A 480 -5.12 -15.37 3.76
C ALA A 480 -5.00 -14.40 2.57
N ILE A 481 -5.13 -13.09 2.75
CA ILE A 481 -4.83 -12.09 1.70
C ILE A 481 -3.37 -12.20 1.23
N LEU A 482 -2.44 -12.46 2.14
CA LEU A 482 -1.02 -12.61 1.80
C LEU A 482 -0.75 -13.95 1.13
N ARG A 483 -1.29 -15.04 1.69
CA ARG A 483 -1.01 -16.42 1.29
C ARG A 483 -1.80 -16.83 0.06
N ASP A 484 -3.13 -16.83 0.16
CA ASP A 484 -4.01 -17.52 -0.78
C ASP A 484 -4.66 -16.52 -1.76
N GLY A 485 -4.90 -15.30 -1.31
CA GLY A 485 -5.87 -14.39 -1.91
C GLY A 485 -7.29 -14.76 -1.47
N LEU A 486 -8.27 -13.88 -1.69
CA LEU A 486 -9.65 -14.12 -1.29
C LEU A 486 -10.58 -13.98 -2.49
N HIS A 487 -11.32 -15.05 -2.80
CA HIS A 487 -12.37 -15.09 -3.81
C HIS A 487 -13.35 -16.24 -3.51
N PRO A 488 -14.58 -16.26 -4.07
CA PRO A 488 -15.61 -17.24 -3.69
C PRO A 488 -15.18 -18.70 -3.76
N GLN A 489 -14.37 -19.06 -4.74
CA GLN A 489 -13.99 -20.45 -5.00
C GLN A 489 -12.82 -20.95 -4.14
N ASN A 490 -12.18 -20.11 -3.33
CA ASN A 490 -11.14 -20.55 -2.40
C ASN A 490 -11.50 -20.37 -0.92
N LEU A 491 -12.64 -19.75 -0.62
CA LEU A 491 -13.07 -19.49 0.75
C LEU A 491 -13.69 -20.75 1.38
N PRO A 492 -13.24 -21.16 2.59
CA PRO A 492 -13.94 -22.18 3.35
C PRO A 492 -15.32 -21.69 3.81
N SER A 493 -16.21 -22.62 4.13
CA SER A 493 -17.57 -22.30 4.59
C SER A 493 -17.97 -23.10 5.83
N ILE A 494 -19.08 -22.68 6.45
CA ILE A 494 -19.73 -23.44 7.52
C ILE A 494 -21.02 -24.03 6.98
N GLN A 495 -21.16 -25.35 7.10
CA GLN A 495 -22.36 -26.08 6.70
C GLN A 495 -23.10 -26.62 7.92
N PRO A 496 -24.45 -26.57 7.95
CA PRO A 496 -25.22 -27.19 9.02
C PRO A 496 -25.10 -28.72 8.93
N GLU A 497 -24.86 -29.36 10.07
CA GLU A 497 -24.85 -30.82 10.20
C GLU A 497 -25.84 -31.24 11.29
N VAL A 498 -26.75 -32.16 10.98
CA VAL A 498 -27.79 -32.61 11.91
C VAL A 498 -27.48 -34.04 12.35
N VAL A 499 -27.26 -34.23 13.65
CA VAL A 499 -27.05 -35.55 14.25
C VAL A 499 -28.22 -35.87 15.16
N LYS A 500 -28.75 -37.09 15.06
CA LYS A 500 -29.80 -37.60 15.94
C LYS A 500 -29.25 -38.72 16.79
N ASP A 501 -29.26 -38.52 18.10
CA ASP A 501 -28.84 -39.52 19.08
C ASP A 501 -30.07 -40.05 19.82
N THR A 502 -30.31 -41.36 19.74
CA THR A 502 -31.45 -42.03 20.39
C THR A 502 -30.98 -42.75 21.64
N ILE A 503 -31.62 -42.45 22.77
CA ILE A 503 -31.42 -43.15 24.04
C ILE A 503 -32.66 -44.03 24.28
N PHE A 504 -32.42 -45.31 24.51
CA PHE A 504 -33.45 -46.30 24.81
C PHE A 504 -33.66 -46.42 26.33
N THR A 505 -34.84 -46.88 26.75
CA THR A 505 -35.18 -47.09 28.17
C THR A 505 -34.38 -48.24 28.80
N ASP A 506 -33.99 -49.23 27.99
CA ASP A 506 -33.21 -50.40 28.41
C ASP A 506 -32.34 -50.97 27.26
N ASP A 507 -31.60 -52.05 27.56
CA ASP A 507 -30.68 -52.72 26.63
C ASP A 507 -31.38 -53.49 25.50
N THR A 508 -32.69 -53.75 25.61
CA THR A 508 -33.47 -54.47 24.59
C THR A 508 -33.78 -53.59 23.38
N LYS A 509 -33.64 -52.26 23.53
CA LYS A 509 -33.86 -51.24 22.50
C LYS A 509 -35.27 -51.25 21.88
N THR A 510 -36.26 -51.69 22.64
CA THR A 510 -37.66 -51.71 22.19
C THR A 510 -38.34 -50.36 22.42
N ASP A 511 -38.07 -49.68 23.54
CA ASP A 511 -38.72 -48.39 23.87
C ASP A 511 -37.71 -47.23 23.89
N ILE A 512 -38.12 -46.09 23.34
CA ILE A 512 -37.30 -44.89 23.23
C ILE A 512 -37.52 -44.02 24.48
N ALA A 513 -36.44 -43.68 25.20
CA ALA A 513 -36.49 -42.72 26.30
C ALA A 513 -36.40 -41.28 25.79
N SER A 514 -35.45 -41.01 24.89
CA SER A 514 -35.31 -39.70 24.26
C SER A 514 -34.63 -39.77 22.90
N VAL A 515 -34.94 -38.80 22.04
CA VAL A 515 -34.22 -38.51 20.80
C VAL A 515 -33.67 -37.11 20.92
N THR A 516 -32.35 -36.97 20.85
CA THR A 516 -31.69 -35.66 20.84
C THR A 516 -31.25 -35.32 19.42
N THR A 517 -31.88 -34.32 18.82
CA THR A 517 -31.45 -33.69 17.56
C THR A 517 -30.44 -32.58 17.89
N THR A 518 -29.19 -32.79 17.52
CA THR A 518 -28.13 -31.80 17.68
C THR A 518 -27.78 -31.15 16.35
N LEU A 519 -27.87 -29.82 16.31
CA LEU A 519 -27.42 -28.99 15.20
C LEU A 519 -25.95 -28.61 15.40
N TYR A 520 -25.08 -29.21 14.62
CA TYR A 520 -23.66 -28.88 14.52
C TYR A 520 -23.42 -27.91 13.36
N SER A 521 -22.33 -27.18 13.48
CA SER A 521 -21.75 -26.39 12.40
C SER A 521 -20.45 -27.08 11.99
N ARG A 522 -20.41 -27.56 10.74
CA ARG A 522 -19.27 -28.28 10.16
C ARG A 522 -18.43 -27.32 9.33
N TYR A 523 -17.13 -27.30 9.59
CA TYR A 523 -16.17 -26.61 8.75
C TYR A 523 -16.00 -27.35 7.41
N ASP A 524 -16.23 -26.65 6.31
CA ASP A 524 -16.13 -27.18 4.96
C ASP A 524 -14.92 -26.54 4.26
N SER A 525 -13.80 -27.26 4.27
CA SER A 525 -12.55 -26.82 3.65
C SER A 525 -12.60 -26.90 2.13
N ILE A 526 -11.88 -26.01 1.46
CA ILE A 526 -11.69 -26.06 0.01
C ILE A 526 -10.30 -26.60 -0.30
N ALA A 527 -10.16 -27.60 -1.17
CA ALA A 527 -8.85 -28.11 -1.56
C ALA A 527 -7.94 -26.99 -2.12
N ASN A 528 -6.77 -26.81 -1.51
CA ASN A 528 -5.83 -25.72 -1.78
C ASN A 528 -6.45 -24.30 -1.67
N GLY A 529 -7.47 -24.16 -0.82
CA GLY A 529 -8.14 -22.90 -0.55
C GLY A 529 -7.55 -22.13 0.62
N ALA A 530 -8.19 -21.03 0.99
CA ALA A 530 -7.89 -20.16 2.13
C ALA A 530 -8.24 -20.82 3.48
N ASN A 531 -7.86 -22.08 3.67
CA ASN A 531 -8.16 -22.89 4.85
C ASN A 531 -7.42 -22.44 6.11
N THR A 532 -6.61 -21.38 6.01
CA THR A 532 -6.02 -20.69 7.15
C THR A 532 -7.07 -19.97 7.98
N ILE A 533 -8.20 -19.59 7.37
CA ILE A 533 -9.39 -19.05 8.03
C ILE A 533 -10.09 -20.21 8.73
N ASP A 534 -9.94 -20.28 10.04
CA ASP A 534 -10.51 -21.36 10.83
C ASP A 534 -12.00 -21.16 11.07
N PHE A 535 -12.64 -22.20 11.60
CA PHE A 535 -14.06 -22.16 11.95
C PHE A 535 -14.45 -20.99 12.85
N ARG A 536 -13.59 -20.66 13.82
CA ARG A 536 -13.84 -19.56 14.76
C ARG A 536 -13.98 -18.25 14.01
N GLU A 537 -13.03 -17.94 13.14
CA GLU A 537 -13.03 -16.68 12.42
C GLU A 537 -14.16 -16.64 11.39
N LEU A 538 -14.52 -17.77 10.78
CA LEU A 538 -15.72 -17.87 9.92
C LEU A 538 -17.02 -17.58 10.68
N VAL A 539 -17.17 -18.08 11.92
CA VAL A 539 -18.32 -17.73 12.76
C VAL A 539 -18.31 -16.23 13.09
N ALA A 540 -17.15 -15.66 13.38
CA ALA A 540 -17.03 -14.23 13.70
C ALA A 540 -17.29 -13.33 12.48
N SER A 541 -17.05 -13.83 11.26
CA SER A 541 -17.21 -13.06 10.02
C SER A 541 -18.55 -13.25 9.34
N SER A 542 -19.43 -14.15 9.80
CA SER A 542 -20.66 -14.52 9.08
C SER A 542 -21.60 -13.35 8.81
N ASP A 543 -21.65 -12.38 9.74
CA ASP A 543 -22.52 -11.20 9.64
C ASP A 543 -21.74 -9.93 9.25
N VAL A 544 -20.53 -10.07 8.69
CA VAL A 544 -19.64 -8.95 8.36
C VAL A 544 -19.59 -8.75 6.84
N PRO A 545 -20.33 -7.77 6.27
CA PRO A 545 -20.46 -7.64 4.81
C PRO A 545 -19.13 -7.40 4.09
N TRP A 546 -18.20 -6.72 4.74
CA TRP A 546 -16.86 -6.45 4.19
C TRP A 546 -15.86 -7.60 4.41
N LEU A 547 -16.34 -8.79 4.78
CA LEU A 547 -15.64 -10.08 4.70
C LEU A 547 -16.36 -11.07 3.76
N ASP A 548 -17.46 -10.64 3.14
CA ASP A 548 -18.16 -11.41 2.11
C ASP A 548 -17.55 -11.13 0.74
N PHE A 549 -17.11 -12.19 0.06
CA PHE A 549 -16.51 -12.09 -1.27
C PHE A 549 -17.40 -12.67 -2.36
N GLU A 550 -18.67 -13.01 -2.10
CA GLU A 550 -19.56 -13.64 -3.09
C GLU A 550 -19.57 -12.90 -4.43
N LYS A 551 -19.51 -11.56 -4.41
CA LYS A 551 -19.50 -10.71 -5.62
C LYS A 551 -18.17 -10.66 -6.37
N PHE A 552 -17.13 -11.34 -5.88
CA PHE A 552 -15.81 -11.42 -6.49
C PHE A 552 -15.69 -12.61 -7.48
N GLN A 553 -16.80 -13.15 -7.98
CA GLN A 553 -16.81 -14.36 -8.83
C GLN A 553 -15.90 -14.25 -10.08
N THR A 554 -15.75 -13.04 -10.64
CA THR A 554 -14.89 -12.75 -11.80
C THR A 554 -13.48 -12.29 -11.42
N LYS A 555 -13.20 -12.16 -10.12
CA LYS A 555 -11.95 -11.62 -9.56
C LYS A 555 -11.18 -12.73 -8.85
N ARG A 556 -10.38 -13.49 -9.59
CA ARG A 556 -9.55 -14.58 -9.03
C ARG A 556 -8.24 -14.05 -8.49
N ASN A 557 -8.34 -13.25 -7.43
CA ASN A 557 -7.19 -12.64 -6.79
C ASN A 557 -6.27 -13.71 -6.17
N VAL A 558 -4.98 -13.68 -6.51
CA VAL A 558 -3.97 -14.51 -5.83
C VAL A 558 -3.39 -13.78 -4.62
N GLY A 559 -2.87 -14.55 -3.66
CA GLY A 559 -2.20 -13.99 -2.49
C GLY A 559 -1.00 -13.13 -2.87
N ILE A 560 -0.77 -12.02 -2.16
CA ILE A 560 0.31 -11.07 -2.49
C ILE A 560 1.68 -11.75 -2.48
N ARG A 561 1.91 -12.66 -1.52
CA ARG A 561 3.17 -13.39 -1.35
C ARG A 561 3.43 -14.41 -2.48
N VAL A 562 2.38 -14.88 -3.15
CA VAL A 562 2.48 -15.78 -4.32
C VAL A 562 3.33 -15.15 -5.41
N ALA A 563 3.33 -13.81 -5.51
CA ALA A 563 4.06 -13.06 -6.52
C ALA A 563 5.58 -13.30 -6.49
N GLY A 564 6.16 -13.66 -5.33
CA GLY A 564 7.61 -13.80 -5.17
C GLY A 564 8.09 -15.12 -4.59
N CYS A 565 7.23 -15.85 -3.87
CA CYS A 565 7.65 -16.96 -3.01
C CYS A 565 7.03 -18.32 -3.37
N THR A 566 6.40 -18.45 -4.55
CA THR A 566 5.77 -19.72 -4.97
C THR A 566 6.06 -20.06 -6.43
N GLY A 567 6.10 -21.35 -6.74
CA GLY A 567 6.23 -21.87 -8.11
C GLY A 567 5.68 -23.30 -8.22
N ALA A 568 5.61 -23.83 -9.44
CA ALA A 568 5.16 -25.21 -9.68
C ALA A 568 5.83 -25.83 -10.91
N SER A 569 5.94 -27.16 -10.97
CA SER A 569 6.48 -27.87 -12.14
C SER A 569 5.54 -27.91 -13.35
N LEU A 570 4.24 -27.68 -13.12
CA LEU A 570 3.27 -27.42 -14.18
C LEU A 570 2.28 -26.33 -13.77
N GLY A 571 2.05 -25.40 -14.69
CA GLY A 571 1.11 -24.32 -14.49
C GLY A 571 1.58 -23.35 -13.40
N ASN A 572 0.62 -22.70 -12.78
CA ASN A 572 0.85 -21.54 -11.94
C ASN A 572 0.01 -21.66 -10.66
N LEU A 573 0.42 -22.52 -9.73
CA LEU A 573 -0.26 -22.75 -8.46
C LEU A 573 0.29 -21.84 -7.35
N GLY A 574 -0.57 -21.45 -6.40
CA GLY A 574 -0.18 -20.77 -5.17
C GLY A 574 0.24 -21.75 -4.09
N TYR A 575 -0.04 -21.45 -2.83
CA TYR A 575 0.15 -22.41 -1.74
C TYR A 575 -0.92 -23.51 -1.82
N GLY A 576 -0.51 -24.76 -1.60
CA GLY A 576 -1.43 -25.89 -1.49
C GLY A 576 -1.60 -26.36 -0.05
N ASP A 577 -2.53 -27.29 0.16
CA ASP A 577 -2.78 -27.90 1.48
C ASP A 577 -1.57 -28.72 1.98
N ARG A 578 -0.70 -29.14 1.07
CA ARG A 578 0.56 -29.85 1.37
C ARG A 578 1.69 -28.93 1.81
N ASP A 579 1.55 -27.61 1.67
CA ASP A 579 2.55 -26.68 2.23
C ASP A 579 2.54 -26.78 3.74
N SER A 580 3.72 -27.02 4.29
CA SER A 580 3.93 -27.18 5.72
C SER A 580 4.86 -26.11 6.29
N LEU A 581 5.36 -25.17 5.49
CA LEU A 581 6.31 -24.16 5.97
C LEU A 581 5.61 -22.82 6.17
N TRP A 582 4.84 -22.37 5.18
CA TRP A 582 4.19 -21.05 5.23
C TRP A 582 2.71 -21.13 5.65
N THR A 583 2.46 -21.78 6.78
CA THR A 583 1.13 -21.92 7.36
C THR A 583 0.90 -20.93 8.50
N TYR A 584 -0.36 -20.52 8.72
CA TYR A 584 -0.70 -19.50 9.75
C TYR A 584 -0.14 -19.90 11.11
N GLU A 585 -0.40 -21.14 11.52
CA GLU A 585 -0.03 -21.64 12.83
C GLU A 585 1.48 -21.67 13.04
N LYS A 586 2.29 -21.92 12.01
CA LYS A 586 3.76 -21.96 12.14
C LYS A 586 4.37 -20.57 12.04
N VAL A 587 3.95 -19.78 11.06
CA VAL A 587 4.55 -18.48 10.78
C VAL A 587 4.17 -17.48 11.88
N VAL A 588 2.91 -17.47 12.31
CA VAL A 588 2.43 -16.53 13.33
C VAL A 588 2.96 -16.91 14.72
N SER A 589 2.94 -18.19 15.09
CA SER A 589 3.48 -18.63 16.39
C SER A 589 4.98 -18.34 16.51
N GLN A 590 5.76 -18.63 15.47
CA GLN A 590 7.19 -18.31 15.45
C GLN A 590 7.40 -16.79 15.55
N ARG A 591 6.62 -15.98 14.82
CA ARG A 591 6.76 -14.53 14.89
C ARG A 591 6.38 -13.96 16.26
N MET A 592 5.45 -14.56 16.98
CA MET A 592 5.15 -14.19 18.38
C MET A 592 6.37 -14.42 19.29
N VAL A 593 7.06 -15.56 19.11
CA VAL A 593 8.29 -15.88 19.87
C VAL A 593 9.42 -14.91 19.49
N ASP A 594 9.58 -14.62 18.20
CA ASP A 594 10.60 -13.70 17.69
C ASP A 594 10.40 -12.27 18.24
N GLU A 595 9.16 -11.78 18.26
CA GLU A 595 8.80 -10.48 18.83
C GLU A 595 9.03 -10.42 20.34
N ALA A 596 8.70 -11.49 21.07
CA ALA A 596 9.02 -11.59 22.50
C ALA A 596 10.54 -11.53 22.73
N ALA A 597 11.31 -12.28 21.93
CA ALA A 597 12.78 -12.29 22.03
C ALA A 597 13.40 -10.91 21.73
N ARG A 598 12.85 -10.15 20.77
CA ARG A 598 13.25 -8.76 20.50
C ARG A 598 13.05 -7.86 21.72
N GLN A 599 11.99 -8.07 22.48
CA GLN A 599 11.69 -7.36 23.73
C GLN A 599 12.47 -7.91 24.94
N GLY A 600 13.38 -8.85 24.74
CA GLY A 600 14.13 -9.50 25.83
C GLY A 600 13.28 -10.47 26.66
N GLN A 601 12.12 -10.88 26.15
CA GLN A 601 11.21 -11.83 26.79
C GLN A 601 11.38 -13.22 26.18
N THR A 602 11.00 -14.25 26.94
CA THR A 602 10.89 -15.63 26.44
C THR A 602 9.41 -16.02 26.40
N LEU A 603 8.96 -16.53 25.27
CA LEU A 603 7.60 -17.00 25.06
C LEU A 603 7.65 -18.45 24.59
N GLU A 604 6.89 -19.34 25.24
CA GLU A 604 6.69 -20.69 24.73
C GLU A 604 5.90 -20.64 23.42
N MET A 605 6.25 -21.53 22.48
CA MET A 605 5.63 -21.56 21.15
C MET A 605 4.10 -21.70 21.26
N PRO A 606 3.32 -20.68 20.85
CA PRO A 606 1.87 -20.73 20.98
C PRO A 606 1.26 -21.79 20.07
N ASP A 607 0.32 -22.59 20.59
CA ASP A 607 -0.50 -23.47 19.75
C ASP A 607 -1.62 -22.67 19.07
N LEU A 608 -1.46 -22.45 17.78
CA LEU A 608 -2.39 -21.74 16.89
C LEU A 608 -3.02 -22.67 15.84
N LYS A 609 -2.91 -23.99 16.02
CA LYS A 609 -3.55 -24.94 15.11
C LYS A 609 -5.05 -24.66 15.01
N PRO A 610 -5.66 -24.86 13.83
CA PRO A 610 -7.11 -24.77 13.69
C PRO A 610 -7.76 -25.65 14.75
N TYR A 611 -8.67 -25.08 15.54
CA TYR A 611 -9.30 -25.79 16.64
C TYR A 611 -10.11 -26.98 16.08
N PRO A 612 -9.82 -28.24 16.44
CA PRO A 612 -10.56 -29.36 15.90
C PRO A 612 -11.99 -29.32 16.44
N LEU A 613 -12.98 -29.18 15.56
CA LEU A 613 -14.39 -29.27 15.92
C LEU A 613 -14.78 -30.73 16.09
N THR A 614 -14.51 -31.27 17.27
CA THR A 614 -15.03 -32.58 17.66
C THR A 614 -16.23 -32.39 18.58
N LYS A 615 -17.09 -33.42 18.67
CA LYS A 615 -18.22 -33.47 19.63
C LYS A 615 -17.76 -33.20 21.08
N GLU A 616 -16.50 -33.49 21.39
CA GLU A 616 -15.90 -33.33 22.73
C GLU A 616 -15.63 -31.87 23.09
N HIS A 617 -15.49 -30.99 22.10
CA HIS A 617 -15.26 -29.55 22.31
C HIS A 617 -16.55 -28.70 22.28
N ALA A 618 -17.68 -29.32 21.92
CA ALA A 618 -18.97 -28.65 21.85
C ALA A 618 -19.66 -28.60 23.22
N LYS A 619 -20.15 -27.41 23.58
CA LYS A 619 -21.19 -27.24 24.60
C LYS A 619 -22.54 -27.23 23.91
N TYR A 620 -23.57 -27.74 24.56
CA TYR A 620 -24.90 -27.84 23.96
C TYR A 620 -25.86 -26.87 24.63
N ASN A 621 -26.45 -26.00 23.82
CA ASN A 621 -27.55 -25.15 24.24
C ASN A 621 -28.86 -25.82 23.84
N LYS A 622 -29.68 -26.22 24.81
CA LYS A 622 -31.01 -26.77 24.56
C LYS A 622 -31.92 -25.69 23.97
N VAL A 623 -32.45 -25.94 22.78
CA VAL A 623 -33.38 -25.06 22.07
C VAL A 623 -34.82 -25.42 22.41
N SER A 624 -35.16 -26.71 22.41
CA SER A 624 -36.50 -27.18 22.76
C SER A 624 -36.49 -28.59 23.35
N GLU A 625 -37.53 -28.91 24.10
CA GLU A 625 -37.83 -30.25 24.60
C GLU A 625 -39.34 -30.46 24.47
N THR A 626 -39.76 -31.49 23.74
CA THR A 626 -41.17 -31.81 23.49
C THR A 626 -41.43 -33.29 23.68
N GLU A 627 -42.60 -33.66 24.19
CA GLU A 627 -43.02 -35.06 24.23
C GLU A 627 -43.64 -35.49 22.89
N VAL A 628 -43.20 -36.63 22.38
CA VAL A 628 -43.65 -37.22 21.11
C VAL A 628 -44.23 -38.59 21.39
N LYS A 629 -45.39 -38.90 20.79
CA LYS A 629 -46.03 -40.21 20.87
C LYS A 629 -45.70 -41.06 19.65
N THR A 630 -45.35 -42.33 19.85
CA THR A 630 -45.16 -43.34 18.79
C THR A 630 -46.50 -43.82 18.25
N GLU A 631 -46.48 -44.55 17.14
CA GLU A 631 -47.67 -45.20 16.58
C GLU A 631 -48.24 -46.28 17.53
N GLU A 632 -47.38 -46.92 18.34
CA GLU A 632 -47.82 -47.87 19.39
C GLU A 632 -48.37 -47.19 20.66
N GLY A 633 -48.27 -45.86 20.78
CA GLY A 633 -48.82 -45.07 21.89
C GLY A 633 -47.82 -44.72 23.01
N ASP A 634 -46.57 -45.17 22.91
CA ASP A 634 -45.49 -44.84 23.84
C ASP A 634 -45.04 -43.39 23.68
N THR A 635 -44.54 -42.79 24.76
CA THR A 635 -44.16 -41.36 24.76
C THR A 635 -42.68 -41.21 25.05
N TYR A 636 -41.97 -40.44 24.22
CA TYR A 636 -40.55 -40.14 24.41
C TYR A 636 -40.25 -38.63 24.33
N LYS A 637 -39.11 -38.21 24.88
CA LYS A 637 -38.66 -36.82 24.82
C LYS A 637 -37.90 -36.54 23.53
N HIS A 638 -38.33 -35.57 22.73
CA HIS A 638 -37.54 -35.02 21.64
C HIS A 638 -36.85 -33.73 22.09
N ILE A 639 -35.52 -33.74 22.12
CA ILE A 639 -34.69 -32.62 22.53
C ILE A 639 -34.01 -32.05 21.29
N THR A 640 -34.20 -30.77 21.01
CA THR A 640 -33.40 -30.05 20.01
C THR A 640 -32.35 -29.22 20.72
N GLN A 641 -31.10 -29.34 20.32
CA GLN A 641 -29.99 -28.56 20.89
C GLN A 641 -29.01 -28.11 19.80
N VAL A 642 -28.27 -27.03 20.08
CA VAL A 642 -27.26 -26.46 19.18
C VAL A 642 -25.88 -26.60 19.81
N ALA A 643 -24.91 -27.08 19.03
CA ALA A 643 -23.51 -27.13 19.43
C ALA A 643 -22.88 -25.72 19.40
N VAL A 644 -22.24 -25.33 20.49
CA VAL A 644 -21.54 -24.06 20.68
C VAL A 644 -20.11 -24.36 21.12
N TYR A 645 -19.13 -23.78 20.44
CA TYR A 645 -17.73 -24.06 20.69
C TYR A 645 -17.09 -22.97 21.54
N TYR A 646 -16.22 -23.34 22.49
CA TYR A 646 -15.41 -22.35 23.20
C TYR A 646 -14.37 -21.76 22.27
N VAL A 647 -14.36 -20.43 22.22
CA VAL A 647 -13.46 -19.66 21.39
C VAL A 647 -12.39 -19.04 22.29
N LYS A 648 -11.14 -19.54 22.19
CA LYS A 648 -9.99 -18.88 22.84
C LYS A 648 -9.90 -17.45 22.29
N PRO A 649 -9.87 -16.40 23.13
CA PRO A 649 -9.81 -15.03 22.64
C PRO A 649 -8.51 -14.75 21.87
N LEU A 650 -8.57 -13.78 20.95
CA LEU A 650 -7.42 -13.33 20.18
C LEU A 650 -6.48 -12.55 21.12
N THR A 651 -5.18 -12.81 21.06
CA THR A 651 -4.20 -12.12 21.93
C THR A 651 -3.58 -10.92 21.21
N HIS A 652 -3.18 -9.88 21.95
CA HIS A 652 -2.45 -8.74 21.36
C HIS A 652 -1.14 -9.17 20.70
N ALA A 653 -0.46 -10.19 21.25
CA ALA A 653 0.76 -10.74 20.67
C ALA A 653 0.53 -11.39 19.30
N GLU A 654 -0.59 -12.08 19.11
CA GLU A 654 -0.97 -12.67 17.82
C GLU A 654 -1.27 -11.57 16.78
N VAL A 655 -2.03 -10.53 17.15
CA VAL A 655 -2.28 -9.36 16.28
C VAL A 655 -0.97 -8.67 15.90
N ALA A 656 -0.07 -8.45 16.86
CA ALA A 656 1.23 -7.81 16.64
C ALA A 656 2.17 -8.66 15.76
N ALA A 657 2.09 -9.99 15.86
CA ALA A 657 2.85 -10.91 15.02
C ALA A 657 2.37 -10.86 13.57
N VAL A 658 1.05 -10.94 13.33
CA VAL A 658 0.46 -10.80 11.99
C VAL A 658 0.72 -9.41 11.41
N GLU A 659 0.66 -8.36 12.22
CA GLU A 659 1.01 -7.01 11.81
C GLU A 659 2.46 -6.90 11.33
N THR A 660 3.38 -7.58 12.01
CA THR A 660 4.78 -7.63 11.59
C THR A 660 4.96 -8.43 10.30
N ILE A 661 4.21 -9.53 10.12
CA ILE A 661 4.23 -10.30 8.86
C ILE A 661 3.70 -9.45 7.69
N ILE A 662 2.64 -8.66 7.93
CA ILE A 662 2.14 -7.69 6.93
C ILE A 662 3.20 -6.61 6.66
N ALA A 663 3.92 -6.14 7.69
CA ALA A 663 5.02 -5.19 7.52
C ALA A 663 6.16 -5.77 6.68
N ASP A 664 6.49 -7.05 6.86
CA ASP A 664 7.49 -7.75 6.04
C ASP A 664 7.00 -7.86 4.59
N GLU A 665 5.73 -8.22 4.36
CA GLU A 665 5.17 -8.30 3.01
C GLU A 665 5.07 -6.93 2.33
N LEU A 666 4.75 -5.86 3.08
CA LEU A 666 4.85 -4.47 2.60
C LEU A 666 6.28 -4.13 2.17
N ALA A 667 7.29 -4.55 2.93
CA ALA A 667 8.69 -4.35 2.54
C ALA A 667 9.06 -5.12 1.27
N LEU A 668 8.57 -6.35 1.09
CA LEU A 668 8.85 -7.16 -0.10
C LEU A 668 8.13 -6.63 -1.35
N GLU A 669 6.81 -6.43 -1.26
CA GLU A 669 5.95 -6.05 -2.36
C GLU A 669 6.08 -4.57 -2.73
N MET A 670 6.10 -3.67 -1.75
CA MET A 670 6.05 -2.21 -1.95
C MET A 670 7.44 -1.56 -1.87
N ALA A 671 8.52 -2.34 -1.82
CA ALA A 671 9.90 -1.83 -1.76
C ALA A 671 10.13 -0.67 -2.74
N PHE A 672 10.68 0.45 -2.27
CA PHE A 672 11.09 1.58 -3.11
C PHE A 672 9.95 2.39 -3.73
N GLU A 673 8.69 2.17 -3.34
CA GLU A 673 7.53 2.86 -3.93
C GLU A 673 7.07 4.10 -3.16
N GLY A 674 7.72 4.42 -2.04
CA GLY A 674 7.47 5.64 -1.29
C GLY A 674 6.52 5.51 -0.13
N THR A 675 6.24 4.29 0.32
CA THR A 675 5.26 4.05 1.41
C THR A 675 5.90 3.58 2.70
N ARG A 676 7.13 3.04 2.64
CA ARG A 676 7.69 2.25 3.75
C ARG A 676 7.72 2.99 5.07
N TYR A 677 8.27 4.20 5.12
CA TYR A 677 8.36 4.96 6.36
C TYR A 677 6.98 5.26 6.95
N TYR A 678 6.00 5.61 6.11
CA TYR A 678 4.65 5.91 6.53
C TYR A 678 3.90 4.65 7.03
N ASP A 679 4.16 3.50 6.40
CA ASP A 679 3.61 2.22 6.84
C ASP A 679 4.17 1.82 8.22
N LEU A 680 5.48 1.93 8.42
CA LEU A 680 6.12 1.69 9.72
C LEU A 680 5.60 2.64 10.80
N MET A 681 5.48 3.94 10.49
CA MET A 681 4.93 4.93 11.40
C MET A 681 3.48 4.60 11.80
N ARG A 682 2.63 4.24 10.82
CA ARG A 682 1.23 3.88 11.08
C ARG A 682 1.11 2.65 11.97
N ILE A 683 1.93 1.63 11.73
CA ILE A 683 2.02 0.43 12.57
C ILE A 683 2.51 0.79 13.98
N ALA A 684 3.56 1.58 14.10
CA ALA A 684 4.08 2.03 15.39
C ALA A 684 3.03 2.81 16.20
N ARG A 685 2.27 3.70 15.55
CA ARG A 685 1.14 4.41 16.17
C ARG A 685 0.09 3.45 16.73
N HIS A 686 -0.35 2.48 15.93
CA HIS A 686 -1.31 1.47 16.38
C HIS A 686 -0.76 0.68 17.58
N ARG A 687 0.48 0.19 17.50
CA ARG A 687 1.11 -0.57 18.59
C ARG A 687 1.15 0.24 19.88
N ASN A 688 1.56 1.51 19.82
CA ASN A 688 1.54 2.39 20.99
C ASN A 688 0.12 2.56 21.56
N ALA A 689 -0.89 2.79 20.70
CA ALA A 689 -2.28 2.93 21.11
C ALA A 689 -2.83 1.63 21.75
N ALA A 690 -2.32 0.47 21.33
CA ALA A 690 -2.63 -0.84 21.92
C ALA A 690 -1.83 -1.16 23.20
N GLY A 691 -1.01 -0.23 23.69
CA GLY A 691 -0.16 -0.43 24.87
C GLY A 691 1.08 -1.30 24.61
N LEU A 692 1.50 -1.43 23.35
CA LEU A 692 2.69 -2.17 22.90
C LEU A 692 3.85 -1.22 22.59
N ASP A 693 4.99 -1.80 22.22
CA ASP A 693 6.29 -1.13 22.06
C ASP A 693 6.51 -0.51 20.67
N GLY A 694 5.54 0.25 20.15
CA GLY A 694 5.57 0.77 18.77
C GLY A 694 6.79 1.63 18.44
N ASN A 695 7.17 2.56 19.33
CA ASN A 695 8.39 3.37 19.16
C ASN A 695 9.65 2.51 19.06
N GLU A 696 9.81 1.54 19.96
CA GLU A 696 10.96 0.65 20.00
C GLU A 696 10.99 -0.29 18.79
N TRP A 697 9.84 -0.82 18.37
CA TRP A 697 9.71 -1.66 17.18
C TRP A 697 10.15 -0.92 15.91
N MET A 698 9.66 0.31 15.69
CA MET A 698 10.05 1.12 14.54
C MET A 698 11.53 1.53 14.60
N ALA A 699 12.02 1.96 15.78
CA ALA A 699 13.42 2.30 15.97
C ALA A 699 14.34 1.10 15.68
N TRP A 700 13.94 -0.09 16.13
CA TRP A 700 14.68 -1.33 15.89
C TRP A 700 14.80 -1.64 14.40
N LEU A 701 13.71 -1.59 13.63
CA LEU A 701 13.74 -1.82 12.18
C LEU A 701 14.64 -0.82 11.45
N LEU A 702 14.40 0.48 11.66
CA LEU A 702 15.12 1.55 10.95
C LEU A 702 16.62 1.55 11.27
N SER A 703 16.97 1.33 12.53
CA SER A 703 18.35 1.33 12.99
C SER A 703 19.18 0.17 12.44
N ARG A 704 18.52 -0.93 12.06
CA ARG A 704 19.14 -2.15 11.56
C ARG A 704 19.27 -2.21 10.04
N ARG A 705 18.90 -1.16 9.30
CA ARG A 705 18.93 -1.16 7.83
C ARG A 705 20.28 -1.59 7.22
N GLY A 706 21.38 -1.19 7.86
CA GLY A 706 22.74 -1.50 7.41
C GLY A 706 23.26 -2.88 7.85
N GLU A 707 22.47 -3.63 8.62
CA GLU A 707 22.88 -4.93 9.18
C GLU A 707 22.58 -6.06 8.18
N ASN A 708 23.61 -6.85 7.84
CA ASN A 708 23.45 -8.03 7.00
C ASN A 708 23.06 -9.26 7.85
N LEU A 709 21.93 -9.16 8.54
CA LEU A 709 21.39 -10.19 9.42
C LEU A 709 20.02 -10.63 8.91
N LYS A 710 19.68 -11.91 9.04
CA LYS A 710 18.32 -12.38 8.76
C LYS A 710 17.31 -11.66 9.66
N PRO A 711 16.04 -11.56 9.26
CA PRO A 711 14.98 -11.10 10.15
C PRO A 711 15.07 -11.81 11.50
N TYR A 712 15.08 -11.04 12.59
CA TYR A 712 15.17 -11.54 13.97
C TYR A 712 16.43 -12.33 14.34
N GLU A 713 17.43 -12.41 13.45
CA GLU A 713 18.77 -12.82 13.86
C GLU A 713 19.36 -11.75 14.78
N GLN A 714 19.85 -12.17 15.95
CA GLN A 714 20.33 -11.28 17.02
C GLN A 714 19.31 -10.18 17.36
N PRO A 715 18.12 -10.53 17.86
CA PRO A 715 17.00 -9.59 17.97
C PRO A 715 17.24 -8.49 19.02
N ALA A 716 18.15 -8.70 19.98
CA ALA A 716 18.57 -7.69 20.95
C ALA A 716 19.48 -6.59 20.38
N ARG A 717 20.05 -6.76 19.17
CA ARG A 717 20.96 -5.79 18.56
C ARG A 717 20.18 -4.56 18.09
N LYS A 718 20.63 -3.37 18.54
CA LYS A 718 20.04 -2.06 18.24
C LYS A 718 21.06 -1.18 17.53
N GLY A 719 20.66 -0.40 16.53
CA GLY A 719 21.57 0.38 15.69
C GLY A 719 21.79 1.83 16.16
N GLY A 720 22.76 2.02 17.06
CA GLY A 720 23.39 3.32 17.38
C GLY A 720 22.46 4.55 17.44
N ALA A 721 22.92 5.68 16.89
CA ALA A 721 22.26 6.99 17.03
C ALA A 721 20.87 7.08 16.38
N ILE A 722 20.57 6.26 15.37
CA ILE A 722 19.24 6.25 14.72
C ILE A 722 18.21 5.65 15.65
N TYR A 723 18.57 4.55 16.34
CA TYR A 723 17.68 3.92 17.30
C TYR A 723 17.21 4.92 18.37
N ASP A 724 18.15 5.64 18.99
CA ASP A 724 17.84 6.59 20.06
C ASP A 724 16.97 7.77 19.59
N ARG A 725 17.17 8.25 18.35
CA ARG A 725 16.36 9.33 17.77
C ARG A 725 14.90 8.89 17.58
N ILE A 726 14.68 7.74 16.96
CA ILE A 726 13.34 7.24 16.66
C ILE A 726 12.60 6.80 17.93
N LEU A 727 13.31 6.25 18.92
CA LEU A 727 12.73 5.80 20.18
C LEU A 727 12.01 6.92 20.93
N ARG A 728 12.52 8.17 20.85
CA ARG A 728 11.91 9.36 21.47
C ARG A 728 10.56 9.74 20.88
N GLY A 729 10.15 9.14 19.75
CA GLY A 729 8.92 9.50 19.05
C GLY A 729 9.08 10.70 18.11
N ASP A 730 10.31 11.11 17.80
CA ASP A 730 10.66 12.18 16.87
C ASP A 730 10.48 11.73 15.40
N TRP A 731 9.30 11.24 15.04
CA TRP A 731 9.03 10.62 13.72
C TRP A 731 8.77 11.62 12.60
N TYR A 732 8.48 12.86 12.97
CA TYR A 732 8.03 13.88 12.05
C TYR A 732 9.17 14.82 11.65
N LEU A 733 9.11 15.32 10.42
CA LEU A 733 9.99 16.38 9.97
C LEU A 733 9.65 17.67 10.74
N PRO A 734 10.66 18.42 11.21
CA PRO A 734 10.44 19.76 11.73
C PRO A 734 10.02 20.71 10.60
N ALA A 735 9.56 21.90 10.96
CA ALA A 735 9.36 22.94 9.97
C ALA A 735 10.73 23.33 9.36
N PRO A 736 10.87 23.38 8.03
CA PRO A 736 12.10 23.84 7.40
C PRO A 736 12.42 25.27 7.86
N LYS A 737 13.69 25.56 8.09
CA LYS A 737 14.17 26.93 8.16
C LYS A 737 13.91 27.54 6.81
N ASN A 738 13.33 28.73 6.80
CA ASN A 738 13.16 29.50 5.59
C ASN A 738 12.11 29.06 4.56
N ASN A 739 11.24 28.08 4.85
CA ASN A 739 10.21 27.61 3.90
C ASN A 739 8.86 27.24 4.52
#